data_AF-A0A1S6HTD7-F1
#
_entry.id   AF-A0A1S6HTD7-F1
#
_cell.length_a   1.000
_cell.length_b   1.000
_cell.length_c   1.000
_cell.angle_alpha   90.00
_cell.angle_beta   90.00
_cell.angle_gamma   90.00
#
_symmetry.space_group_name_H-M   'P 1'
#
loop_
_entity.id
_entity.type
_entity.pdbx_description
1 polymer ?
#
loop_
_entity_poly.entity_id
_entity_poly.type
_entity_poly.pdbx_seq_one_letter_code
_entity_poly.pdbx_strand_id
1 'polypeptide(L)'
;MFNNKPSWLIPTLVASAVALSIAGCSSDDDDPIVEDDKGTVMPSPDPSPSFPENAIMIEDGENLTIRIQEALINAQTNDVIVLPKGNFKIASTLLFDGDVDGDGTYAKNITIMGYGMDETVLDFSESVSGDGIFVQNAVNIIIQDMSVNEAKNNGIKLKNTNGIILRRLATVWEGELDEGNGAYGLYPVECENILIEDSYVRGSADAGIYVGQSQYIVVRNNIAKENVAGIEIENSKYADVYGNEAMGNTGGILVFDLPINNHRYGSSVRIFNNKIYDNNTKNFANASANPAGVHIVPPGTGMIILSTDDVEIFNNEITNHDTMAVTISSFFIAEPDMGAFVANYGQENQPIEDGWRPTPRNIYLHDNVITGYGKKPNGYLIDDIIKAYLFTHGQFPGVLYDGLGEMLSNNGTAAYLGLQEMPFSTDGSDDVCASNNGDVSIGRLYANDNTDMNIADVLFEPTQTDLLKCAQVSLPVHTVTFGDEIFGCGVDDDVAGCDGGILIGGGGSIGEGEGGLVGDGDLTLCETTGSEVNWDALLGANCPKLSDYNLFADTKDPSTGANSSGMPYDMNTQLFTDYSSKYRFVFVPEGKVANYSSQESMDFPVGTVISKTFALPANTSQRGIENEDMVETRLLIRRETGWTALPYVYNSEQSDAVLAKAGAIQGKQIVHNGETLDFDYVVPSMNNCKQCHQFKPDADSPAVFVPIGPKARHLNKDYAYADGAMNQLLKWQSVGILQGVPDVATIDTVPAYSDGDEIGLASLTDEQLMDTAKGYLDVNCAHCHRPEGNASNTGLTLEYWRPYADGHGTCKSPVAYGGGELGYDIVPTAPESSILHFRMETNLPGDRMPEIGRGLSHGEGVALIHEWIKRLPVATCSP
;
A
#
# COMPACT_ATOMS: atom_id res chain seq x y z
N MET A 1 23.04 -14.33 1.81
CA MET A 1 24.13 -14.06 0.83
C MET A 1 23.74 -12.79 0.10
N PHE A 2 24.70 -11.94 -0.24
CA PHE A 2 24.55 -10.66 -0.96
C PHE A 2 24.12 -9.46 -0.12
N ASN A 3 25.12 -8.73 0.38
CA ASN A 3 25.30 -7.35 -0.02
C ASN A 3 26.75 -7.27 -0.50
N ASN A 4 26.98 -7.66 -1.75
CA ASN A 4 28.25 -7.34 -2.39
C ASN A 4 28.33 -5.83 -2.39
N LYS A 5 29.21 -5.25 -1.58
CA LYS A 5 29.45 -3.81 -1.50
C LYS A 5 29.54 -3.27 -2.93
N PRO A 6 28.59 -2.45 -3.41
CA PRO A 6 28.81 -1.73 -4.64
C PRO A 6 29.98 -0.78 -4.39
N SER A 7 31.16 -1.16 -4.85
CA SER A 7 32.33 -0.30 -4.71
C SER A 7 32.28 0.71 -5.84
N TRP A 8 32.00 1.96 -5.47
CA TRP A 8 32.03 3.11 -6.37
C TRP A 8 33.42 3.36 -6.97
N LEU A 9 34.47 2.84 -6.32
CA LEU A 9 35.86 3.09 -6.65
C LEU A 9 36.65 1.77 -6.63
N ILE A 10 36.76 1.09 -7.77
CA ILE A 10 37.75 0.00 -7.90
C ILE A 10 39.17 0.62 -7.86
N PRO A 11 40.09 0.09 -7.02
CA PRO A 11 41.32 0.78 -6.69
C PRO A 11 42.34 0.74 -7.83
N THR A 12 42.69 1.89 -8.38
CA THR A 12 43.94 2.04 -9.14
C THR A 12 45.11 2.21 -8.16
N LEU A 13 45.77 1.09 -7.86
CA LEU A 13 47.18 0.95 -7.44
C LEU A 13 47.82 2.17 -6.74
N VAL A 14 47.79 2.19 -5.40
CA VAL A 14 48.89 2.77 -4.61
C VAL A 14 49.60 1.62 -3.90
N ALA A 15 50.83 1.37 -4.34
CA ALA A 15 51.72 0.39 -3.75
C ALA A 15 52.02 0.74 -2.29
N SER A 16 51.58 -0.15 -1.38
CA SER A 16 51.97 -0.15 0.02
C SER A 16 53.46 -0.45 0.16
N ALA A 17 54.23 0.53 0.62
CA ALA A 17 55.49 0.27 1.32
C ALA A 17 55.68 1.35 2.38
N VAL A 18 55.20 1.10 3.60
CA VAL A 18 55.98 1.14 4.85
C VAL A 18 55.13 0.47 5.94
N ALA A 19 55.71 -0.54 6.59
CA ALA A 19 55.21 -1.19 7.77
C ALA A 19 55.69 -0.47 9.06
N LEU A 20 54.97 -0.74 10.16
CA LEU A 20 55.22 -0.40 11.58
C LEU A 20 54.58 0.93 12.02
N SER A 21 53.82 1.04 13.11
CA SER A 21 53.58 0.14 14.25
C SER A 21 52.33 0.58 15.00
N ILE A 22 51.56 -0.39 15.50
CA ILE A 22 50.41 -0.21 16.41
C ILE A 22 50.92 0.03 17.84
N ALA A 23 50.36 1.05 18.50
CA ALA A 23 50.09 1.14 19.95
C ALA A 23 49.05 2.27 20.14
N GLY A 24 47.81 1.95 20.50
CA GLY A 24 47.24 2.17 21.86
C GLY A 24 46.83 3.64 22.07
N CYS A 25 45.60 4.03 22.38
CA CYS A 25 44.58 3.41 23.24
C CYS A 25 43.16 3.81 22.78
N SER A 26 42.26 2.82 22.76
CA SER A 26 40.83 3.04 22.99
C SER A 26 40.67 3.16 24.50
N SER A 27 40.21 4.30 25.00
CA SER A 27 39.63 4.41 26.33
C SER A 27 38.13 4.54 26.15
N ASP A 28 37.43 3.46 26.46
CA ASP A 28 36.00 3.50 26.78
C ASP A 28 35.87 4.31 28.07
N ASP A 29 35.43 5.55 27.95
CA ASP A 29 34.82 6.28 29.05
C ASP A 29 33.34 6.41 28.69
N ASP A 30 32.55 5.47 29.22
CA ASP A 30 31.11 5.63 29.43
C ASP A 30 30.91 6.79 30.42
N ASP A 31 30.82 8.01 29.89
CA ASP A 31 30.23 9.11 30.64
C ASP A 31 28.70 9.00 30.55
N PRO A 32 27.98 9.13 31.68
CA PRO A 32 26.53 8.99 31.70
C PRO A 32 25.91 10.09 30.84
N ILE A 33 25.04 9.67 29.93
CA ILE A 33 24.13 10.56 29.20
C ILE A 33 23.35 11.33 30.26
N VAL A 34 23.64 12.62 30.37
CA VAL A 34 22.76 13.56 31.05
C VAL A 34 21.56 13.70 30.11
N GLU A 35 20.46 13.05 30.46
CA GLU A 35 19.14 13.37 29.92
C GLU A 35 18.90 14.87 30.14
N ASP A 36 19.14 15.67 29.12
CA ASP A 36 18.57 16.99 29.03
C ASP A 36 17.12 16.76 28.61
N ASP A 37 16.23 16.67 29.60
CA ASP A 37 14.78 16.73 29.47
C ASP A 37 14.39 18.10 28.89
N LYS A 38 14.69 18.29 27.60
CA LYS A 38 14.06 19.30 26.78
C LYS A 38 12.71 18.74 26.41
N GLY A 39 11.74 18.96 27.30
CA GLY A 39 10.35 18.60 27.08
C GLY A 39 9.95 18.92 25.64
N THR A 40 9.57 17.88 24.91
CA THR A 40 8.99 17.98 23.58
C THR A 40 7.80 18.91 23.67
N VAL A 41 7.89 20.06 23.02
CA VAL A 41 6.76 20.96 22.89
C VAL A 41 5.82 20.31 21.88
N MET A 42 4.89 19.50 22.38
CA MET A 42 3.72 19.12 21.60
C MET A 42 3.02 20.38 21.09
N PRO A 43 2.31 20.32 19.94
CA PRO A 43 1.47 21.43 19.50
C PRO A 43 0.61 21.93 20.67
N SER A 44 0.47 23.25 20.78
CA SER A 44 -0.30 23.86 21.88
C SER A 44 -1.70 23.26 21.96
N PRO A 45 -2.27 22.97 23.16
CA PRO A 45 -3.61 22.44 23.25
C PRO A 45 -4.60 23.48 22.71
N ASP A 46 -5.12 23.21 21.52
CA ASP A 46 -6.25 23.90 20.91
C ASP A 46 -7.50 23.70 21.79
N PRO A 47 -8.52 24.57 21.70
CA PRO A 47 -9.72 24.46 22.53
C PRO A 47 -10.37 23.09 22.34
N SER A 48 -10.92 22.53 23.43
CA SER A 48 -11.59 21.23 23.41
C SER A 48 -12.48 21.09 22.17
N PRO A 49 -12.36 19.98 21.40
CA PRO A 49 -13.07 19.84 20.14
C PRO A 49 -14.57 20.02 20.33
N SER A 50 -15.20 20.75 19.41
CA SER A 50 -16.65 20.97 19.40
C SER A 50 -17.33 19.97 18.48
N PHE A 51 -18.34 19.25 19.00
CA PHE A 51 -19.10 18.28 18.22
C PHE A 51 -20.44 18.89 17.74
N PRO A 52 -20.83 18.67 16.47
CA PRO A 52 -22.16 19.02 15.98
C PRO A 52 -23.28 18.31 16.76
N GLU A 53 -24.46 18.93 16.85
CA GLU A 53 -25.61 18.36 17.57
C GLU A 53 -26.09 17.03 16.97
N ASN A 54 -25.88 16.82 15.67
CA ASN A 54 -26.24 15.62 14.93
C ASN A 54 -25.08 14.60 14.80
N ALA A 55 -23.98 14.78 15.54
CA ALA A 55 -22.86 13.84 15.48
C ALA A 55 -23.23 12.45 16.00
N ILE A 56 -22.71 11.42 15.35
CA ILE A 56 -22.81 10.02 15.76
C ILE A 56 -21.79 9.79 16.87
N MET A 57 -22.26 9.87 18.12
CA MET A 57 -21.45 9.66 19.31
C MET A 57 -21.28 8.16 19.56
N ILE A 58 -20.06 7.63 19.44
CA ILE A 58 -19.79 6.22 19.71
C ILE A 58 -19.68 5.98 21.21
N GLU A 59 -20.53 5.10 21.73
CA GLU A 59 -20.48 4.68 23.14
C GLU A 59 -19.26 3.79 23.41
N ASP A 60 -18.61 4.01 24.56
CA ASP A 60 -17.54 3.16 25.07
C ASP A 60 -18.07 1.80 25.57
N GLY A 61 -17.17 0.90 25.98
CA GLY A 61 -17.50 -0.41 26.55
C GLY A 61 -17.21 -1.61 25.64
N GLU A 62 -17.63 -2.80 26.05
CA GLU A 62 -17.41 -4.06 25.32
C GLU A 62 -17.87 -3.95 23.86
N ASN A 63 -17.14 -4.55 22.91
CA ASN A 63 -17.41 -4.46 21.46
C ASN A 63 -17.25 -3.07 20.82
N LEU A 64 -16.42 -2.18 21.41
CA LEU A 64 -16.15 -0.86 20.84
C LEU A 64 -15.68 -0.93 19.36
N THR A 65 -14.76 -1.82 19.02
CA THR A 65 -14.30 -2.00 17.62
C THR A 65 -15.46 -2.25 16.66
N ILE A 66 -16.41 -3.12 17.03
CA ILE A 66 -17.59 -3.43 16.22
C ILE A 66 -18.48 -2.19 16.06
N ARG A 67 -18.75 -1.45 17.14
CA ARG A 67 -19.56 -0.22 17.06
C ARG A 67 -18.93 0.84 16.15
N ILE A 68 -17.61 1.01 16.22
CA ILE A 68 -16.90 1.94 15.33
C ILE A 68 -17.05 1.47 13.89
N GLN A 69 -16.78 0.19 13.60
CA GLN A 69 -16.90 -0.37 12.26
C GLN A 69 -18.33 -0.24 11.71
N GLU A 70 -19.36 -0.51 12.52
CA GLU A 70 -20.76 -0.31 12.11
C GLU A 70 -21.06 1.15 11.79
N ALA A 71 -20.56 2.10 12.59
CA ALA A 71 -20.73 3.52 12.29
C ALA A 71 -20.03 3.92 10.98
N LEU A 72 -18.82 3.42 10.72
CA LEU A 72 -18.10 3.67 9.47
C LEU A 72 -18.82 3.04 8.27
N ILE A 73 -19.35 1.83 8.39
CA ILE A 73 -20.08 1.13 7.32
C ILE A 73 -21.38 1.84 6.96
N ASN A 74 -22.09 2.37 7.96
CA ASN A 74 -23.37 3.03 7.74
C ASN A 74 -23.23 4.54 7.47
N ALA A 75 -22.01 5.09 7.52
CA ALA A 75 -21.77 6.52 7.38
C ALA A 75 -22.33 7.06 6.06
N GLN A 76 -23.04 8.18 6.12
CA GLN A 76 -23.65 8.88 5.00
C GLN A 76 -23.01 10.25 4.80
N THR A 77 -23.22 10.83 3.63
CA THR A 77 -22.69 12.16 3.29
C THR A 77 -23.01 13.20 4.38
N ASN A 78 -21.98 13.92 4.84
CA ASN A 78 -21.97 14.89 5.95
C ASN A 78 -22.00 14.31 7.37
N ASP A 79 -21.86 13.00 7.56
CA ASP A 79 -21.79 12.42 8.90
C ASP A 79 -20.51 12.82 9.66
N VAL A 80 -20.68 13.06 10.95
CA VAL A 80 -19.59 13.29 11.91
C VAL A 80 -19.62 12.18 12.94
N ILE A 81 -18.60 11.33 12.94
CA ILE A 81 -18.45 10.19 13.85
C ILE A 81 -17.47 10.58 14.94
N VAL A 82 -17.92 10.55 16.19
CA VAL A 82 -17.12 10.95 17.36
C VAL A 82 -16.75 9.71 18.17
N LEU A 83 -15.46 9.40 18.21
CA LEU A 83 -14.91 8.31 18.99
C LEU A 83 -14.81 8.70 20.48
N PRO A 84 -15.01 7.75 21.41
CA PRO A 84 -15.07 8.08 22.83
C PRO A 84 -13.73 8.60 23.37
N LYS A 85 -13.82 9.32 24.49
CA LYS A 85 -12.66 9.75 25.27
C LYS A 85 -12.11 8.57 26.09
N GLY A 86 -10.82 8.27 25.97
CA GLY A 86 -10.14 7.20 26.70
C GLY A 86 -9.02 6.55 25.88
N ASN A 87 -8.45 5.48 26.44
CA ASN A 87 -7.50 4.59 25.75
C ASN A 87 -8.17 3.23 25.54
N PHE A 88 -8.25 2.79 24.30
CA PHE A 88 -9.03 1.63 23.90
C PHE A 88 -8.23 0.65 23.08
N LYS A 89 -8.25 -0.62 23.48
CA LYS A 89 -7.77 -1.73 22.65
C LYS A 89 -8.70 -1.93 21.46
N ILE A 90 -8.14 -1.92 20.25
CA ILE A 90 -8.86 -2.13 19.00
C ILE A 90 -8.42 -3.46 18.39
N ALA A 91 -9.41 -4.33 18.14
CA ALA A 91 -9.15 -5.71 17.75
C ALA A 91 -8.83 -5.90 16.25
N SER A 92 -9.20 -4.94 15.40
CA SER A 92 -8.96 -5.00 13.95
C SER A 92 -9.01 -3.61 13.32
N THR A 93 -8.53 -3.52 12.08
CA THR A 93 -8.48 -2.32 11.25
C THR A 93 -9.86 -1.67 11.17
N LEU A 94 -9.89 -0.35 11.38
CA LEU A 94 -11.09 0.46 11.25
C LEU A 94 -11.18 0.96 9.80
N LEU A 95 -11.94 0.21 8.98
CA LEU A 95 -12.07 0.46 7.55
C LEU A 95 -13.30 1.31 7.22
N PHE A 96 -13.07 2.46 6.60
CA PHE A 96 -14.08 3.25 5.93
C PHE A 96 -13.91 3.17 4.41
N ASP A 97 -14.97 2.77 3.71
CA ASP A 97 -15.04 2.81 2.25
C ASP A 97 -16.15 3.79 1.86
N GLY A 98 -15.79 4.85 1.14
CA GLY A 98 -16.74 5.87 0.71
C GLY A 98 -17.77 5.35 -0.29
N ASP A 99 -17.49 4.28 -1.04
CA ASP A 99 -18.47 3.62 -1.91
C ASP A 99 -19.42 2.72 -1.09
N VAL A 100 -20.21 3.31 -0.19
CA VAL A 100 -21.00 2.58 0.83
C VAL A 100 -21.85 1.46 0.22
N ASP A 101 -22.38 1.67 -0.98
CA ASP A 101 -23.30 0.73 -1.64
C ASP A 101 -22.69 -0.08 -2.79
N GLY A 102 -21.42 0.16 -3.15
CA GLY A 102 -20.70 -0.58 -4.19
C GLY A 102 -21.10 -0.19 -5.62
N ASP A 103 -21.70 0.99 -5.81
CA ASP A 103 -22.20 1.48 -7.09
C ASP A 103 -21.25 2.46 -7.79
N GLY A 104 -20.12 2.78 -7.17
CA GLY A 104 -19.15 3.74 -7.66
C GLY A 104 -19.45 5.19 -7.27
N THR A 105 -20.44 5.41 -6.40
CA THR A 105 -20.79 6.72 -5.82
C THR A 105 -20.27 6.83 -4.40
N TYR A 106 -19.51 7.89 -4.12
CA TYR A 106 -18.80 8.01 -2.84
C TYR A 106 -19.51 8.95 -1.87
N ALA A 107 -19.66 8.51 -0.61
CA ALA A 107 -20.07 9.34 0.51
C ALA A 107 -19.08 10.51 0.67
N LYS A 108 -19.63 11.71 0.92
CA LYS A 108 -18.87 12.97 0.92
C LYS A 108 -18.87 13.64 2.28
N ASN A 109 -17.88 14.48 2.55
CA ASN A 109 -17.83 15.37 3.72
C ASN A 109 -17.93 14.60 5.06
N ILE A 110 -17.25 13.45 5.14
CA ILE A 110 -17.24 12.62 6.35
C ILE A 110 -16.20 13.16 7.33
N THR A 111 -16.54 13.26 8.61
CA THR A 111 -15.57 13.57 9.67
C THR A 111 -15.50 12.43 10.66
N ILE A 112 -14.29 11.92 10.92
CA ILE A 112 -14.00 10.96 11.98
C ILE A 112 -13.14 11.69 13.01
N MET A 113 -13.64 11.87 14.24
CA MET A 113 -12.92 12.68 15.23
C MET A 113 -12.97 12.13 16.66
N GLY A 114 -11.99 12.51 17.48
CA GLY A 114 -11.94 12.19 18.90
C GLY A 114 -11.97 13.44 19.78
N TYR A 115 -11.48 13.30 21.01
CA TYR A 115 -11.43 14.36 22.02
C TYR A 115 -10.08 15.10 22.09
N GLY A 116 -9.13 14.74 21.22
CA GLY A 116 -7.75 15.20 21.19
C GLY A 116 -6.79 14.00 21.13
N MET A 117 -5.59 14.19 20.59
CA MET A 117 -4.60 13.11 20.43
C MET A 117 -4.24 12.41 21.77
N ASP A 118 -4.25 13.13 22.89
CA ASP A 118 -4.00 12.56 24.22
C ASP A 118 -5.26 12.01 24.92
N GLU A 119 -6.44 12.31 24.36
CA GLU A 119 -7.72 12.11 25.03
C GLU A 119 -8.54 11.00 24.37
N THR A 120 -8.30 10.71 23.09
CA THR A 120 -8.83 9.56 22.36
C THR A 120 -7.66 8.78 21.77
N VAL A 121 -7.28 7.68 22.42
CA VAL A 121 -6.16 6.81 22.03
C VAL A 121 -6.70 5.45 21.61
N LEU A 122 -6.41 5.05 20.36
CA LEU A 122 -6.75 3.77 19.79
C LEU A 122 -5.49 2.90 19.74
N ASP A 123 -5.45 1.84 20.55
CA ASP A 123 -4.28 0.97 20.72
C ASP A 123 -4.51 -0.36 19.98
N PHE A 124 -3.70 -0.61 18.95
CA PHE A 124 -3.78 -1.77 18.06
C PHE A 124 -2.78 -2.87 18.42
N SER A 125 -2.18 -2.84 19.62
CA SER A 125 -1.16 -3.82 20.01
C SER A 125 -1.65 -5.28 19.98
N GLU A 126 -2.96 -5.48 20.11
CA GLU A 126 -3.64 -6.79 20.08
C GLU A 126 -4.45 -7.02 18.79
N SER A 127 -4.30 -6.16 17.78
CA SER A 127 -5.01 -6.26 16.50
C SER A 127 -4.62 -7.51 15.71
N VAL A 128 -5.61 -8.17 15.11
CA VAL A 128 -5.42 -9.33 14.21
C VAL A 128 -5.26 -8.94 12.73
N SER A 129 -5.19 -7.65 12.43
CA SER A 129 -5.00 -7.08 11.09
C SER A 129 -3.91 -6.00 11.08
N GLY A 130 -3.45 -5.64 9.87
CA GLY A 130 -2.28 -4.78 9.66
C GLY A 130 -2.47 -3.31 10.06
N ASP A 131 -3.38 -2.62 9.40
CA ASP A 131 -3.52 -1.16 9.51
C ASP A 131 -4.37 -0.74 10.74
N GLY A 132 -4.13 0.46 11.27
CA GLY A 132 -4.95 1.06 12.31
C GLY A 132 -6.29 1.55 11.76
N ILE A 133 -6.27 2.71 11.11
CA ILE A 133 -7.40 3.25 10.35
C ILE A 133 -7.08 3.15 8.86
N PHE A 134 -8.02 2.64 8.07
CA PHE A 134 -7.89 2.61 6.61
C PHE A 134 -9.12 3.27 5.97
N VAL A 135 -8.89 4.31 5.17
CA VAL A 135 -9.91 4.96 4.34
C VAL A 135 -9.65 4.65 2.87
N GLN A 136 -10.70 4.30 2.13
CA GLN A 136 -10.62 4.20 0.67
C GLN A 136 -11.84 4.76 -0.05
N ASN A 137 -11.65 5.13 -1.32
CA ASN A 137 -12.72 5.58 -2.23
C ASN A 137 -13.59 6.70 -1.62
N ALA A 138 -12.98 7.67 -0.94
CA ALA A 138 -13.71 8.74 -0.24
C ALA A 138 -13.51 10.11 -0.90
N VAL A 139 -14.44 11.03 -0.63
CA VAL A 139 -14.37 12.42 -1.08
C VAL A 139 -14.61 13.36 0.09
N ASN A 140 -13.71 14.32 0.30
CA ASN A 140 -13.77 15.28 1.40
C ASN A 140 -13.89 14.57 2.76
N ILE A 141 -12.81 13.93 3.22
CA ILE A 141 -12.75 13.29 4.53
C ILE A 141 -11.84 14.06 5.49
N ILE A 142 -12.33 14.26 6.72
CA ILE A 142 -11.55 14.80 7.84
C ILE A 142 -11.32 13.68 8.85
N ILE A 143 -10.06 13.47 9.25
CA ILE A 143 -9.70 12.66 10.42
C ILE A 143 -8.96 13.57 11.38
N GLN A 144 -9.46 13.71 12.61
CA GLN A 144 -8.85 14.65 13.56
C GLN A 144 -8.97 14.25 15.04
N ASP A 145 -8.14 14.88 15.88
CA ASP A 145 -8.29 14.87 17.34
C ASP A 145 -8.21 13.49 17.99
N MET A 146 -7.26 12.64 17.57
CA MET A 146 -7.06 11.30 18.15
C MET A 146 -5.65 10.75 17.90
N SER A 147 -5.33 9.65 18.58
CA SER A 147 -4.08 8.90 18.46
C SER A 147 -4.35 7.46 18.01
N VAL A 148 -3.51 6.94 17.11
CA VAL A 148 -3.47 5.54 16.66
C VAL A 148 -2.11 4.95 16.99
N ASN A 149 -2.09 4.01 17.92
CA ASN A 149 -0.85 3.45 18.46
C ASN A 149 -0.70 1.97 18.16
N GLU A 150 0.55 1.50 18.04
CA GLU A 150 0.90 0.08 17.95
C GLU A 150 0.26 -0.68 16.78
N ALA A 151 -0.04 0.01 15.68
CA ALA A 151 -0.54 -0.62 14.47
C ALA A 151 0.49 -1.63 13.93
N LYS A 152 0.03 -2.80 13.47
CA LYS A 152 0.93 -3.88 13.03
C LYS A 152 1.62 -3.59 11.70
N ASN A 153 1.05 -2.68 10.90
CA ASN A 153 1.62 -2.23 9.63
C ASN A 153 1.58 -0.70 9.55
N ASN A 154 0.44 -0.09 9.23
CA ASN A 154 0.32 1.36 9.06
C ASN A 154 -0.60 1.98 10.11
N GLY A 155 -0.29 3.20 10.56
CA GLY A 155 -1.13 3.94 11.50
C GLY A 155 -2.47 4.34 10.86
N ILE A 156 -2.43 5.33 9.97
CA ILE A 156 -3.61 5.84 9.26
C ILE A 156 -3.32 5.86 7.76
N LYS A 157 -3.95 4.94 7.03
CA LYS A 157 -3.81 4.77 5.58
C LYS A 157 -5.00 5.38 4.85
N LEU A 158 -4.75 6.09 3.76
CA LEU A 158 -5.79 6.55 2.83
C LEU A 158 -5.42 6.15 1.41
N LYS A 159 -6.38 5.62 0.65
CA LYS A 159 -6.18 5.21 -0.74
C LYS A 159 -7.32 5.68 -1.65
N ASN A 160 -7.04 6.04 -2.90
CA ASN A 160 -8.08 6.41 -3.87
C ASN A 160 -9.05 7.48 -3.33
N THR A 161 -8.52 8.47 -2.63
CA THR A 161 -9.33 9.45 -1.88
C THR A 161 -8.93 10.86 -2.30
N ASN A 162 -9.92 11.74 -2.49
CA ASN A 162 -9.72 13.13 -2.88
C ASN A 162 -10.32 14.09 -1.85
N GLY A 163 -9.55 15.10 -1.44
CA GLY A 163 -9.96 16.05 -0.41
C GLY A 163 -9.80 15.40 0.96
N ILE A 164 -8.62 15.50 1.52
CA ILE A 164 -8.23 14.88 2.79
C ILE A 164 -7.74 15.97 3.73
N ILE A 165 -8.26 15.97 4.95
CA ILE A 165 -7.69 16.73 6.07
C ILE A 165 -7.34 15.75 7.19
N LEU A 166 -6.05 15.61 7.46
CA LEU A 166 -5.50 14.91 8.63
C LEU A 166 -4.99 15.97 9.60
N ARG A 167 -5.65 16.13 10.75
CA ARG A 167 -5.41 17.28 11.64
C ARG A 167 -5.34 16.89 13.11
N ARG A 168 -4.32 17.36 13.84
CA ARG A 168 -4.18 17.08 15.29
C ARG A 168 -4.27 15.59 15.60
N LEU A 169 -3.55 14.79 14.81
CA LEU A 169 -3.46 13.34 14.97
C LEU A 169 -2.14 12.95 15.61
N ALA A 170 -2.10 11.77 16.23
CA ALA A 170 -0.86 11.10 16.57
C ALA A 170 -0.80 9.67 16.02
N THR A 171 0.35 9.25 15.50
CA THR A 171 0.64 7.83 15.21
C THR A 171 1.94 7.41 15.87
N VAL A 172 1.88 6.43 16.78
CA VAL A 172 3.00 6.11 17.67
C VAL A 172 3.26 4.62 17.80
N TRP A 173 4.52 4.23 17.61
CA TRP A 173 5.07 2.98 18.14
C TRP A 173 5.91 3.32 19.37
N GLU A 174 5.46 2.85 20.51
CA GLU A 174 6.05 3.02 21.82
C GLU A 174 7.19 2.01 22.00
N GLY A 175 8.27 2.43 22.68
CA GLY A 175 9.39 1.55 23.00
C GLY A 175 10.61 1.74 22.09
N GLU A 176 11.33 0.64 21.88
CA GLU A 176 12.59 0.63 21.12
C GLU A 176 12.34 0.89 19.63
N LEU A 177 13.34 1.48 18.97
CA LEU A 177 13.31 1.74 17.53
C LEU A 177 13.93 0.54 16.83
N ASP A 178 13.08 -0.34 16.30
CA ASP A 178 13.51 -1.55 15.62
C ASP A 178 12.60 -1.91 14.44
N GLU A 179 13.05 -2.90 13.67
CA GLU A 179 12.44 -3.37 12.43
C GLU A 179 11.04 -4.00 12.62
N GLY A 180 10.64 -4.28 13.86
CA GLY A 180 9.31 -4.80 14.22
C GLY A 180 8.24 -3.70 14.36
N ASN A 181 8.63 -2.42 14.35
CA ASN A 181 7.68 -1.32 14.31
C ASN A 181 6.97 -1.27 12.94
N GLY A 182 5.80 -0.63 12.90
CA GLY A 182 5.05 -0.49 11.66
C GLY A 182 5.75 0.42 10.64
N ALA A 183 5.36 0.26 9.37
CA ALA A 183 5.99 0.93 8.24
C ALA A 183 5.66 2.43 8.23
N TYR A 184 4.39 2.79 8.02
CA TYR A 184 3.99 4.19 7.79
C TYR A 184 3.04 4.73 8.87
N GLY A 185 3.34 5.90 9.43
CA GLY A 185 2.48 6.59 10.40
C GLY A 185 1.22 7.15 9.75
N LEU A 186 1.33 8.32 9.12
CA LEU A 186 0.30 8.90 8.26
C LEU A 186 0.61 8.57 6.80
N TYR A 187 -0.30 7.88 6.12
CA TYR A 187 -0.04 7.24 4.82
C TYR A 187 -1.15 7.48 3.77
N PRO A 188 -1.26 8.67 3.17
CA PRO A 188 -2.00 8.87 1.92
C PRO A 188 -1.24 8.31 0.71
N VAL A 189 -1.90 7.48 -0.09
CA VAL A 189 -1.33 6.86 -1.30
C VAL A 189 -2.33 6.77 -2.44
N GLU A 190 -1.91 7.12 -3.66
CA GLU A 190 -2.82 7.25 -4.80
C GLU A 190 -4.01 8.19 -4.48
N CYS A 191 -3.69 9.32 -3.84
CA CYS A 191 -4.65 10.30 -3.34
C CYS A 191 -4.47 11.68 -4.01
N GLU A 192 -5.48 12.53 -3.86
CA GLU A 192 -5.45 13.91 -4.35
C GLU A 192 -5.93 14.90 -3.28
N ASN A 193 -5.41 16.12 -3.32
CA ASN A 193 -5.81 17.21 -2.41
C ASN A 193 -5.68 16.81 -0.93
N ILE A 194 -4.43 16.71 -0.47
CA ILE A 194 -4.07 16.19 0.85
C ILE A 194 -3.52 17.31 1.73
N LEU A 195 -4.21 17.61 2.83
CA LEU A 195 -3.72 18.45 3.92
C LEU A 195 -3.37 17.58 5.14
N ILE A 196 -2.12 17.63 5.59
CA ILE A 196 -1.67 17.02 6.85
C ILE A 196 -1.12 18.13 7.73
N GLU A 197 -1.74 18.35 8.90
CA GLU A 197 -1.30 19.40 9.80
C GLU A 197 -1.45 19.13 11.30
N ASP A 198 -0.67 19.88 12.07
CA ASP A 198 -0.69 19.90 13.54
C ASP A 198 -0.57 18.51 14.19
N SER A 199 0.08 17.57 13.51
CA SER A 199 0.11 16.15 13.89
C SER A 199 1.49 15.70 14.37
N TYR A 200 1.50 14.60 15.13
CA TYR A 200 2.69 14.02 15.76
C TYR A 200 2.91 12.58 15.30
N VAL A 201 4.10 12.24 14.82
CA VAL A 201 4.43 10.87 14.39
C VAL A 201 5.74 10.40 15.02
N ARG A 202 5.75 9.16 15.52
CA ARG A 202 6.95 8.57 16.14
C ARG A 202 7.07 7.07 15.95
N GLY A 203 8.29 6.62 15.68
CA GLY A 203 8.69 5.21 15.78
C GLY A 203 8.51 4.40 14.51
N SER A 204 8.15 5.02 13.38
CA SER A 204 7.98 4.34 12.10
C SER A 204 9.28 3.69 11.63
N ALA A 205 9.22 2.39 11.31
CA ALA A 205 10.32 1.66 10.67
C ALA A 205 10.49 2.05 9.20
N ASP A 206 9.56 2.80 8.62
CA ASP A 206 9.69 3.40 7.31
C ASP A 206 9.60 4.94 7.40
N ALA A 207 8.42 5.53 7.18
CA ALA A 207 8.24 6.98 7.23
C ALA A 207 7.13 7.38 8.21
N GLY A 208 7.43 8.36 9.09
CA GLY A 208 6.46 8.90 10.03
C GLY A 208 5.26 9.54 9.31
N ILE A 209 5.54 10.47 8.40
CA ILE A 209 4.57 10.99 7.42
C ILE A 209 5.04 10.57 6.04
N TYR A 210 4.23 9.79 5.33
CA TYR A 210 4.50 9.35 3.98
C TYR A 210 3.36 9.80 3.06
N VAL A 211 3.69 10.47 1.96
CA VAL A 211 2.75 10.77 0.89
C VAL A 211 3.28 10.20 -0.43
N GLY A 212 2.62 9.15 -0.91
CA GLY A 212 3.08 8.38 -2.07
C GLY A 212 2.15 8.46 -3.27
N GLN A 213 2.71 8.52 -4.48
CA GLN A 213 1.97 8.37 -5.74
C GLN A 213 0.73 9.30 -5.84
N SER A 214 0.82 10.48 -5.23
CA SER A 214 -0.29 11.41 -4.97
C SER A 214 -0.03 12.79 -5.57
N GLN A 215 -1.04 13.67 -5.55
CA GLN A 215 -0.89 15.03 -6.06
C GLN A 215 -1.70 16.09 -5.29
N TYR A 216 -1.21 17.33 -5.32
CA TYR A 216 -1.77 18.48 -4.59
C TYR A 216 -1.71 18.27 -3.08
N ILE A 217 -0.56 18.56 -2.50
CA ILE A 217 -0.19 18.13 -1.16
C ILE A 217 0.28 19.34 -0.35
N VAL A 218 -0.22 19.44 0.88
CA VAL A 218 0.27 20.37 1.90
C VAL A 218 0.54 19.59 3.18
N VAL A 219 1.80 19.57 3.61
CA VAL A 219 2.24 18.97 4.88
C VAL A 219 2.83 20.09 5.74
N ARG A 220 2.12 20.51 6.79
CA ARG A 220 2.55 21.65 7.62
C ARG A 220 2.38 21.51 9.11
N ASN A 221 3.22 22.20 9.88
CA ASN A 221 3.10 22.29 11.34
C ASN A 221 3.10 20.93 12.06
N ASN A 222 3.73 19.91 11.46
CA ASN A 222 3.80 18.57 12.06
C ASN A 222 5.13 18.36 12.80
N ILE A 223 5.13 17.40 13.72
CA ILE A 223 6.32 16.94 14.44
C ILE A 223 6.58 15.48 14.06
N ALA A 224 7.68 15.24 13.34
CA ALA A 224 8.12 13.91 12.94
C ALA A 224 9.40 13.51 13.68
N LYS A 225 9.25 12.63 14.68
CA LYS A 225 10.30 12.31 15.64
C LYS A 225 10.68 10.82 15.61
N GLU A 226 11.98 10.51 15.62
CA GLU A 226 12.46 9.13 15.87
C GLU A 226 11.88 8.07 14.91
N ASN A 227 11.79 8.40 13.62
CA ASN A 227 11.42 7.50 12.53
C ASN A 227 12.67 7.16 11.68
N VAL A 228 12.57 6.23 10.73
CA VAL A 228 13.63 6.12 9.72
C VAL A 228 13.61 7.36 8.83
N ALA A 229 12.52 7.61 8.11
CA ALA A 229 12.24 8.90 7.48
C ALA A 229 11.26 9.72 8.34
N GLY A 230 11.59 10.96 8.66
CA GLY A 230 10.65 11.84 9.35
C GLY A 230 9.43 12.13 8.47
N ILE A 231 9.68 12.75 7.31
CA ILE A 231 8.67 13.04 6.29
C ILE A 231 9.20 12.56 4.94
N GLU A 232 8.36 11.85 4.18
CA GLU A 232 8.69 11.38 2.84
C GLU A 232 7.60 11.76 1.83
N ILE A 233 8.03 12.40 0.74
CA ILE A 233 7.21 12.65 -0.45
C ILE A 233 7.75 11.75 -1.56
N GLU A 234 7.04 10.66 -1.87
CA GLU A 234 7.49 9.66 -2.82
C GLU A 234 6.61 9.65 -4.08
N ASN A 235 7.23 9.69 -5.27
CA ASN A 235 6.55 9.58 -6.57
C ASN A 235 5.31 10.52 -6.70
N SER A 236 5.36 11.69 -6.06
CA SER A 236 4.20 12.58 -5.88
C SER A 236 4.45 13.97 -6.46
N LYS A 237 3.37 14.66 -6.84
CA LYS A 237 3.44 15.97 -7.50
C LYS A 237 2.78 17.10 -6.74
N TYR A 238 3.31 18.31 -6.91
CA TYR A 238 2.71 19.55 -6.41
C TYR A 238 2.57 19.53 -4.87
N ALA A 239 3.72 19.49 -4.19
CA ALA A 239 3.76 19.36 -2.73
C ALA A 239 4.44 20.56 -2.06
N ASP A 240 3.76 21.14 -1.06
CA ASP A 240 4.32 22.11 -0.13
C ASP A 240 4.55 21.45 1.23
N VAL A 241 5.80 21.42 1.69
CA VAL A 241 6.21 20.85 2.99
C VAL A 241 6.84 21.95 3.84
N TYR A 242 6.10 22.50 4.81
CA TYR A 242 6.57 23.67 5.55
C TYR A 242 6.15 23.79 7.01
N GLY A 243 6.95 24.50 7.80
CA GLY A 243 6.65 24.72 9.22
C GLY A 243 6.72 23.44 10.07
N ASN A 244 7.27 22.35 9.54
CA ASN A 244 7.39 21.09 10.26
C ASN A 244 8.68 21.04 11.10
N GLU A 245 8.68 20.18 12.10
CA GLU A 245 9.84 19.81 12.90
C GLU A 245 10.18 18.34 12.67
N ALA A 246 11.37 18.05 12.13
CA ALA A 246 11.85 16.70 11.86
C ALA A 246 13.14 16.45 12.64
N MET A 247 13.06 15.60 13.68
CA MET A 247 14.15 15.41 14.65
C MET A 247 14.37 13.97 15.09
N GLY A 248 15.62 13.62 15.39
CA GLY A 248 15.95 12.29 15.91
C GLY A 248 15.64 11.15 14.93
N ASN A 249 15.38 11.43 13.65
CA ASN A 249 15.13 10.42 12.63
C ASN A 249 16.46 9.83 12.11
N THR A 250 16.41 8.83 11.23
CA THR A 250 17.59 8.43 10.44
C THR A 250 17.88 9.45 9.33
N GLY A 251 16.83 9.81 8.60
CA GLY A 251 16.77 10.92 7.65
C GLY A 251 15.62 11.86 7.99
N GLY A 252 15.84 13.17 7.91
CA GLY A 252 14.83 14.18 8.26
C GLY A 252 13.66 14.24 7.27
N ILE A 253 13.90 14.83 6.10
CA ILE A 253 12.89 14.96 5.02
C ILE A 253 13.44 14.34 3.73
N LEU A 254 12.70 13.40 3.15
CA LEU A 254 13.06 12.68 1.94
C LEU A 254 12.10 13.05 0.80
N VAL A 255 12.64 13.28 -0.40
CA VAL A 255 11.85 13.43 -1.62
C VAL A 255 12.39 12.46 -2.66
N PHE A 256 11.67 11.38 -2.85
CA PHE A 256 12.11 10.23 -3.64
C PHE A 256 11.25 10.08 -4.88
N ASP A 257 11.87 9.81 -6.02
CA ASP A 257 11.19 9.31 -7.20
C ASP A 257 11.76 7.94 -7.56
N LEU A 258 11.05 6.88 -7.18
CA LEU A 258 11.49 5.50 -7.34
C LEU A 258 10.92 4.84 -8.62
N PRO A 259 11.66 3.90 -9.24
CA PRO A 259 11.26 3.22 -10.48
C PRO A 259 10.24 2.10 -10.23
N ILE A 260 8.97 2.45 -9.97
CA ILE A 260 7.92 1.51 -9.54
C ILE A 260 6.96 1.01 -10.65
N ASN A 261 7.13 1.47 -11.89
CA ASN A 261 6.40 1.04 -13.09
C ASN A 261 4.86 1.19 -12.99
N ASN A 262 4.37 2.31 -12.45
CA ASN A 262 2.94 2.56 -12.24
C ASN A 262 2.45 3.90 -12.85
N HIS A 263 3.24 4.51 -13.74
CA HIS A 263 2.96 5.78 -14.42
C HIS A 263 2.83 7.00 -13.48
N ARG A 264 3.22 6.89 -12.21
CA ARG A 264 3.15 7.96 -11.21
C ARG A 264 4.56 8.30 -10.73
N TYR A 265 5.04 9.47 -11.11
CA TYR A 265 6.39 9.96 -10.83
C TYR A 265 6.37 11.34 -10.21
N GLY A 266 7.37 11.66 -9.40
CA GLY A 266 7.42 12.86 -8.60
C GLY A 266 7.95 14.09 -9.35
N SER A 267 7.36 15.25 -9.07
CA SER A 267 7.89 16.55 -9.50
C SER A 267 7.23 17.71 -8.77
N SER A 268 7.87 18.87 -8.72
CA SER A 268 7.32 20.12 -8.18
C SER A 268 7.05 20.01 -6.67
N VAL A 269 8.13 19.99 -5.89
CA VAL A 269 8.11 19.88 -4.43
C VAL A 269 8.84 21.06 -3.80
N ARG A 270 8.19 21.77 -2.89
CA ARG A 270 8.75 22.92 -2.15
C ARG A 270 8.87 22.58 -0.68
N ILE A 271 10.06 22.74 -0.13
CA ILE A 271 10.39 22.40 1.27
C ILE A 271 10.93 23.65 1.94
N PHE A 272 10.16 24.24 2.85
CA PHE A 272 10.53 25.54 3.40
C PHE A 272 10.09 25.82 4.82
N ASN A 273 10.78 26.72 5.52
CA ASN A 273 10.47 27.09 6.90
C ASN A 273 10.40 25.88 7.88
N ASN A 274 11.10 24.78 7.59
CA ASN A 274 11.15 23.62 8.48
C ASN A 274 12.34 23.71 9.44
N LYS A 275 12.21 23.04 10.59
CA LYS A 275 13.31 22.75 11.50
C LYS A 275 13.70 21.30 11.36
N ILE A 276 14.92 21.04 10.91
CA ILE A 276 15.41 19.70 10.59
C ILE A 276 16.71 19.49 11.35
N TYR A 277 16.67 18.77 12.47
CA TYR A 277 17.82 18.71 13.36
C TYR A 277 18.02 17.38 14.08
N ASP A 278 19.27 17.09 14.42
CA ASP A 278 19.65 15.91 15.20
C ASP A 278 19.12 14.57 14.60
N ASN A 279 19.00 14.46 13.27
CA ASN A 279 18.53 13.24 12.61
C ASN A 279 19.67 12.21 12.50
N ASN A 280 20.11 11.71 13.66
CA ASN A 280 21.29 10.86 13.85
C ASN A 280 20.96 9.43 14.29
N THR A 281 19.68 9.07 14.32
CA THR A 281 19.25 7.73 14.73
C THR A 281 19.78 6.70 13.74
N LYS A 282 20.19 5.54 14.25
CA LYS A 282 20.63 4.42 13.41
C LYS A 282 19.45 3.97 12.56
N ASN A 283 19.70 3.70 11.29
CA ASN A 283 18.68 3.10 10.42
C ASN A 283 18.19 1.76 10.98
N PHE A 284 16.87 1.67 11.18
CA PHE A 284 16.15 0.50 11.69
C PHE A 284 15.05 0.04 10.73
N ALA A 285 15.07 0.52 9.49
CA ALA A 285 14.19 0.00 8.46
C ALA A 285 14.55 -1.44 8.14
N ASN A 286 13.51 -2.21 7.81
CA ASN A 286 13.67 -3.54 7.27
C ASN A 286 14.49 -3.51 5.97
N ALA A 287 15.27 -4.57 5.74
CA ALA A 287 16.01 -4.67 4.51
C ALA A 287 15.06 -4.88 3.31
N SER A 288 15.56 -4.52 2.13
CA SER A 288 14.88 -4.70 0.85
C SER A 288 15.94 -4.98 -0.22
N ALA A 289 15.56 -5.64 -1.32
CA ALA A 289 16.40 -5.68 -2.52
C ALA A 289 15.93 -4.75 -3.63
N ASN A 290 14.97 -3.85 -3.35
CA ASN A 290 14.97 -2.59 -4.07
C ASN A 290 16.32 -1.90 -3.75
N PRO A 291 17.16 -1.56 -4.74
CA PRO A 291 18.45 -0.94 -4.44
C PRO A 291 18.29 0.44 -3.76
N ALA A 292 17.09 1.04 -3.82
CA ALA A 292 16.76 2.29 -3.15
C ALA A 292 15.52 2.18 -2.24
N GLY A 293 15.38 3.14 -1.34
CA GLY A 293 14.30 3.25 -0.33
C GLY A 293 14.86 3.73 1.01
N VAL A 294 14.03 3.77 2.05
CA VAL A 294 14.46 4.26 3.37
C VAL A 294 15.54 3.39 4.03
N HIS A 295 15.59 2.09 3.69
CA HIS A 295 16.55 1.13 4.25
C HIS A 295 18.02 1.41 3.88
N ILE A 296 18.26 2.17 2.81
CA ILE A 296 19.61 2.60 2.41
C ILE A 296 19.99 3.99 2.95
N VAL A 297 19.07 4.69 3.62
CA VAL A 297 19.27 6.07 4.09
C VAL A 297 20.46 6.11 5.07
N PRO A 298 21.51 6.90 4.77
CA PRO A 298 22.61 7.10 5.69
C PRO A 298 22.12 7.78 6.97
N PRO A 299 22.35 7.21 8.16
CA PRO A 299 22.03 7.88 9.42
C PRO A 299 22.81 9.19 9.53
N GLY A 300 22.22 10.21 10.15
CA GLY A 300 22.86 11.52 10.23
C GLY A 300 22.60 12.38 9.00
N THR A 301 21.47 12.24 8.31
CA THR A 301 21.16 13.00 7.10
C THR A 301 19.96 13.92 7.30
N GLY A 302 20.13 15.21 7.02
CA GLY A 302 19.05 16.19 7.12
C GLY A 302 17.98 16.00 6.05
N MET A 303 18.37 16.05 4.78
CA MET A 303 17.46 15.92 3.64
C MET A 303 18.08 15.13 2.49
N ILE A 304 17.26 14.37 1.77
CA ILE A 304 17.67 13.62 0.57
C ILE A 304 16.68 13.88 -0.55
N ILE A 305 17.19 14.37 -1.67
CA ILE A 305 16.47 14.44 -2.94
C ILE A 305 17.02 13.34 -3.84
N LEU A 306 16.20 12.35 -4.16
CA LEU A 306 16.58 11.21 -4.98
C LEU A 306 15.74 11.17 -6.25
N SER A 307 16.36 11.46 -7.39
CA SER A 307 15.76 11.40 -8.73
C SER A 307 14.58 12.32 -9.01
N THR A 308 14.04 13.02 -8.00
CA THR A 308 12.91 13.93 -8.19
C THR A 308 13.32 15.24 -8.86
N ASP A 309 12.57 15.62 -9.88
CA ASP A 309 12.72 16.89 -10.59
C ASP A 309 11.90 18.01 -9.94
N ASP A 310 12.28 19.26 -10.24
CA ASP A 310 11.55 20.46 -9.80
C ASP A 310 11.42 20.49 -8.27
N VAL A 311 12.55 20.67 -7.57
CA VAL A 311 12.57 20.74 -6.10
C VAL A 311 13.18 22.06 -5.61
N GLU A 312 12.44 22.78 -4.77
CA GLU A 312 12.89 24.03 -4.14
C GLU A 312 13.01 23.87 -2.62
N ILE A 313 14.17 24.21 -2.06
CA ILE A 313 14.49 24.02 -0.64
C ILE A 313 14.95 25.35 -0.06
N PHE A 314 14.13 25.98 0.77
CA PHE A 314 14.44 27.34 1.21
C PHE A 314 13.96 27.74 2.61
N ASN A 315 14.63 28.72 3.22
CA ASN A 315 14.30 29.22 4.56
C ASN A 315 14.22 28.13 5.65
N ASN A 316 14.89 26.99 5.49
CA ASN A 316 14.92 25.94 6.51
C ASN A 316 16.06 26.16 7.50
N GLU A 317 15.87 25.68 8.74
CA GLU A 317 16.92 25.52 9.73
C GLU A 317 17.37 24.05 9.76
N ILE A 318 18.55 23.76 9.20
CA ILE A 318 19.07 22.39 9.03
C ILE A 318 20.34 22.25 9.87
N THR A 319 20.25 21.54 11.01
CA THR A 319 21.33 21.57 12.01
C THR A 319 21.69 20.22 12.62
N ASN A 320 22.96 20.05 13.00
CA ASN A 320 23.43 18.93 13.84
C ASN A 320 23.22 17.51 13.28
N HIS A 321 23.53 17.33 11.99
CA HIS A 321 23.49 16.02 11.32
C HIS A 321 24.89 15.39 11.24
N ASP A 322 25.06 14.18 11.74
CA ASP A 322 26.37 13.52 11.86
C ASP A 322 27.04 13.31 10.49
N THR A 323 26.25 13.08 9.44
CA THR A 323 26.69 12.82 8.07
C THR A 323 26.60 14.06 7.18
N MET A 324 25.42 14.52 6.79
CA MET A 324 25.29 15.69 5.91
C MET A 324 23.94 16.40 6.08
N ALA A 325 23.87 17.66 5.66
CA ALA A 325 22.65 18.45 5.77
C ALA A 325 21.69 18.17 4.61
N VAL A 326 22.18 18.20 3.36
CA VAL A 326 21.37 17.98 2.16
C VAL A 326 22.16 17.16 1.15
N THR A 327 21.53 16.15 0.54
CA THR A 327 22.08 15.48 -0.63
C THR A 327 21.09 15.52 -1.78
N ILE A 328 21.61 15.72 -2.99
CA ILE A 328 20.87 15.64 -4.25
C ILE A 328 21.54 14.54 -5.07
N SER A 329 20.81 13.48 -5.38
CA SER A 329 21.37 12.30 -5.99
C SER A 329 20.49 11.73 -7.09
N SER A 330 21.15 11.22 -8.11
CA SER A 330 20.61 10.33 -9.11
C SER A 330 20.42 8.92 -8.54
N PHE A 331 19.48 8.15 -9.09
CA PHE A 331 19.26 6.75 -8.69
C PHE A 331 20.49 5.87 -8.94
N PHE A 332 21.39 6.28 -9.83
CA PHE A 332 22.68 5.62 -10.04
C PHE A 332 23.45 5.44 -8.72
N ILE A 333 23.17 6.25 -7.68
CA ILE A 333 23.79 6.07 -6.37
C ILE A 333 23.44 4.74 -5.70
N ALA A 334 22.22 4.28 -5.93
CA ALA A 334 21.63 3.07 -5.40
C ALA A 334 22.00 1.83 -6.24
N GLU A 335 22.03 1.97 -7.58
CA GLU A 335 22.46 0.92 -8.51
C GLU A 335 23.62 1.41 -9.40
N PRO A 336 24.88 1.34 -8.91
CA PRO A 336 26.03 1.84 -9.65
C PRO A 336 26.52 0.93 -10.77
N ASP A 337 26.09 -0.35 -10.83
CA ASP A 337 26.42 -1.20 -11.97
C ASP A 337 25.55 -0.78 -13.16
N MET A 338 26.13 -0.02 -14.09
CA MET A 338 25.42 0.51 -15.26
C MET A 338 24.85 -0.59 -16.17
N GLY A 339 25.46 -1.78 -16.19
CA GLY A 339 24.94 -2.93 -16.93
C GLY A 339 23.68 -3.48 -16.28
N ALA A 340 23.70 -3.65 -14.96
CA ALA A 340 22.54 -4.05 -14.17
C ALA A 340 21.43 -3.00 -14.24
N PHE A 341 21.78 -1.72 -14.10
CA PHE A 341 20.86 -0.59 -14.21
C PHE A 341 20.10 -0.62 -15.55
N VAL A 342 20.82 -0.69 -16.68
CA VAL A 342 20.19 -0.72 -18.01
C VAL A 342 19.33 -1.98 -18.19
N ALA A 343 19.75 -3.11 -17.66
CA ALA A 343 18.98 -4.36 -17.71
C ALA A 343 17.70 -4.30 -16.88
N ASN A 344 17.73 -3.64 -15.72
CA ASN A 344 16.61 -3.58 -14.79
C ASN A 344 15.63 -2.44 -15.11
N TYR A 345 16.09 -1.30 -15.64
CA TYR A 345 15.27 -0.09 -15.75
C TYR A 345 15.12 0.45 -17.18
N GLY A 346 16.05 0.11 -18.08
CA GLY A 346 16.14 0.69 -19.43
C GLY A 346 15.64 -0.20 -20.58
N GLN A 347 15.00 -1.34 -20.28
CA GLN A 347 14.45 -2.25 -21.30
C GLN A 347 12.98 -1.93 -21.64
N GLU A 348 12.42 -2.62 -22.63
CA GLU A 348 10.98 -2.53 -22.97
C GLU A 348 10.12 -2.95 -21.77
N ASN A 349 9.03 -2.23 -21.53
CA ASN A 349 8.10 -2.35 -20.39
C ASN A 349 8.70 -2.07 -19.00
N GLN A 350 9.84 -1.37 -18.94
CA GLN A 350 10.49 -0.94 -17.68
C GLN A 350 10.24 0.55 -17.37
N PRO A 351 10.48 0.99 -16.12
CA PRO A 351 10.16 2.33 -15.64
C PRO A 351 10.64 3.51 -16.53
N ILE A 352 11.78 3.39 -17.21
CA ILE A 352 12.24 4.47 -18.12
C ILE A 352 11.30 4.66 -19.32
N GLU A 353 10.74 3.58 -19.86
CA GLU A 353 9.72 3.65 -20.91
C GLU A 353 8.39 4.20 -20.37
N ASP A 354 8.05 3.85 -19.13
CA ASP A 354 6.88 4.33 -18.40
C ASP A 354 6.91 5.84 -18.09
N GLY A 355 8.12 6.43 -18.10
CA GLY A 355 8.34 7.87 -17.98
C GLY A 355 9.21 8.29 -16.79
N TRP A 356 9.67 7.35 -15.98
CA TRP A 356 10.59 7.62 -14.87
C TRP A 356 11.95 8.09 -15.36
N ARG A 357 12.63 8.95 -14.60
CA ARG A 357 14.01 9.37 -14.90
C ARG A 357 14.89 9.25 -13.65
N PRO A 358 16.12 8.71 -13.78
CA PRO A 358 17.02 8.56 -12.64
C PRO A 358 17.70 9.86 -12.21
N THR A 359 17.77 10.88 -13.07
CA THR A 359 18.58 12.10 -12.82
C THR A 359 17.71 13.24 -12.31
N PRO A 360 17.99 13.82 -11.14
CA PRO A 360 17.26 15.01 -10.67
C PRO A 360 17.65 16.26 -11.48
N ARG A 361 16.66 17.10 -11.77
CA ARG A 361 16.76 18.35 -12.54
C ARG A 361 15.99 19.49 -11.88
N ASN A 362 16.38 20.71 -12.22
CA ASN A 362 15.76 21.95 -11.74
C ASN A 362 15.62 21.97 -10.21
N ILE A 363 16.77 21.89 -9.53
CA ILE A 363 16.84 21.86 -8.08
C ILE A 363 17.37 23.20 -7.57
N TYR A 364 16.72 23.77 -6.56
CA TYR A 364 17.13 25.05 -6.00
C TYR A 364 17.17 25.07 -4.48
N LEU A 365 18.38 25.03 -3.94
CA LEU A 365 18.64 25.13 -2.51
C LEU A 365 19.04 26.57 -2.14
N HIS A 366 18.20 27.33 -1.45
CA HIS A 366 18.55 28.71 -1.14
C HIS A 366 18.02 29.29 0.18
N ASP A 367 18.72 30.30 0.70
CA ASP A 367 18.30 31.04 1.89
C ASP A 367 18.08 30.16 3.14
N ASN A 368 18.78 29.02 3.22
CA ASN A 368 18.73 28.13 4.38
C ASN A 368 19.80 28.47 5.42
N VAL A 369 19.53 28.11 6.68
CA VAL A 369 20.53 28.13 7.76
C VAL A 369 21.04 26.70 7.96
N ILE A 370 22.24 26.42 7.45
CA ILE A 370 22.85 25.08 7.52
C ILE A 370 24.07 25.09 8.42
N THR A 371 24.04 24.32 9.52
CA THR A 371 25.16 24.25 10.48
C THR A 371 25.35 22.86 11.09
N GLY A 372 26.55 22.56 11.60
CA GLY A 372 26.76 21.36 12.41
C GLY A 372 26.61 20.03 11.66
N TYR A 373 27.15 19.92 10.45
CA TYR A 373 27.10 18.72 9.63
C TYR A 373 28.46 17.98 9.56
N GLY A 374 28.49 16.73 9.08
CA GLY A 374 29.71 16.03 8.67
C GLY A 374 30.72 15.73 9.78
N LYS A 375 30.29 15.74 11.04
CA LYS A 375 31.16 15.52 12.21
C LYS A 375 31.49 14.05 12.45
N LYS A 376 30.55 13.16 12.13
CA LYS A 376 30.66 11.70 12.33
C LYS A 376 29.97 10.95 11.18
N PRO A 377 30.38 11.19 9.93
CA PRO A 377 29.67 10.66 8.78
C PRO A 377 29.64 9.13 8.80
N ASN A 378 28.46 8.58 8.55
CA ASN A 378 28.18 7.16 8.54
C ASN A 378 27.16 6.83 7.44
N GLY A 379 27.16 5.58 6.97
CA GLY A 379 26.30 5.13 5.88
C GLY A 379 27.04 4.07 5.06
N TYR A 380 26.52 2.85 5.06
CA TYR A 380 27.21 1.74 4.38
C TYR A 380 27.27 1.94 2.86
N LEU A 381 26.20 2.50 2.26
CA LEU A 381 26.09 2.78 0.83
C LEU A 381 27.16 3.77 0.36
N ILE A 382 27.43 4.79 1.18
CA ILE A 382 28.29 5.92 0.85
C ILE A 382 29.66 5.87 1.55
N ASP A 383 30.03 4.74 2.17
CA ASP A 383 31.29 4.60 2.92
C ASP A 383 32.53 4.94 2.07
N ASP A 384 32.54 4.57 0.79
CA ASP A 384 33.63 4.90 -0.13
C ASP A 384 33.67 6.41 -0.44
N ILE A 385 32.50 7.05 -0.57
CA ILE A 385 32.37 8.51 -0.75
C ILE A 385 32.84 9.25 0.50
N ILE A 386 32.42 8.80 1.70
CA ILE A 386 32.88 9.34 2.99
C ILE A 386 34.40 9.28 3.07
N LYS A 387 34.98 8.11 2.82
CA LYS A 387 36.44 7.93 2.86
C LYS A 387 37.16 8.81 1.85
N ALA A 388 36.62 8.97 0.64
CA ALA A 388 37.21 9.81 -0.38
C ALA A 388 37.34 11.26 0.11
N TYR A 389 36.23 11.89 0.55
CA TYR A 389 36.25 13.27 1.05
C TYR A 389 37.10 13.44 2.31
N LEU A 390 37.02 12.52 3.27
CA LEU A 390 37.85 12.60 4.49
C LEU A 390 39.34 12.46 4.18
N PHE A 391 39.71 11.63 3.19
CA PHE A 391 41.09 11.45 2.79
C PHE A 391 41.65 12.65 2.01
N THR A 392 40.87 13.20 1.07
CA THR A 392 41.34 14.28 0.18
C THR A 392 41.19 15.67 0.79
N HIS A 393 40.14 15.91 1.58
CA HIS A 393 39.77 17.24 2.09
C HIS A 393 39.72 17.34 3.62
N GLY A 394 39.78 16.21 4.34
CA GLY A 394 39.77 16.17 5.80
C GLY A 394 38.39 16.41 6.44
N GLN A 395 37.34 16.57 5.63
CA GLN A 395 35.98 16.86 6.06
C GLN A 395 34.98 16.35 5.02
N PHE A 396 33.77 16.01 5.47
CA PHE A 396 32.66 15.62 4.61
C PHE A 396 31.77 16.84 4.31
N PRO A 397 31.25 17.00 3.07
CA PRO A 397 30.48 18.19 2.71
C PRO A 397 29.12 18.26 3.42
N GLY A 398 28.66 19.48 3.70
CA GLY A 398 27.32 19.72 4.24
C GLY A 398 26.22 19.57 3.18
N VAL A 399 26.51 20.00 1.94
CA VAL A 399 25.66 19.76 0.77
C VAL A 399 26.43 18.90 -0.23
N LEU A 400 25.85 17.80 -0.67
CA LEU A 400 26.44 16.90 -1.66
C LEU A 400 25.55 16.78 -2.90
N TYR A 401 26.11 16.99 -4.08
CA TYR A 401 25.48 16.62 -5.36
C TYR A 401 26.31 15.54 -6.05
N ASP A 402 25.71 14.42 -6.48
CA ASP A 402 26.52 13.40 -7.16
C ASP A 402 27.02 13.86 -8.55
N GLY A 403 26.20 14.56 -9.34
CA GLY A 403 26.54 15.00 -10.69
C GLY A 403 26.69 13.89 -11.74
N LEU A 404 26.43 12.62 -11.39
CA LEU A 404 26.65 11.49 -12.30
C LEU A 404 25.62 11.50 -13.43
N GLY A 405 24.33 11.66 -13.10
CA GLY A 405 23.27 11.71 -14.10
C GLY A 405 23.41 12.89 -15.07
N GLU A 406 23.79 14.07 -14.57
CA GLU A 406 24.07 15.26 -15.40
C GLU A 406 25.23 14.99 -16.38
N MET A 407 26.35 14.47 -15.88
CA MET A 407 27.51 14.14 -16.71
C MET A 407 27.15 13.15 -17.82
N LEU A 408 26.43 12.07 -17.49
CA LEU A 408 26.00 11.05 -18.47
C LEU A 408 25.01 11.61 -19.51
N SER A 409 24.13 12.51 -19.09
CA SER A 409 23.18 13.17 -19.98
C SER A 409 23.90 14.08 -20.98
N ASN A 410 24.83 14.90 -20.49
CA ASN A 410 25.53 15.91 -21.30
C ASN A 410 26.56 15.33 -22.26
N ASN A 411 27.25 14.26 -21.88
CA ASN A 411 28.22 13.60 -22.76
C ASN A 411 27.58 12.63 -23.76
N GLY A 412 26.26 12.42 -23.68
CA GLY A 412 25.48 11.55 -24.56
C GLY A 412 25.53 10.06 -24.22
N THR A 413 26.20 9.66 -23.15
CA THR A 413 26.23 8.26 -22.68
C THR A 413 24.83 7.79 -22.28
N ALA A 414 24.04 8.62 -21.61
CA ALA A 414 22.68 8.25 -21.21
C ALA A 414 21.79 7.90 -22.42
N ALA A 415 21.87 8.71 -23.48
CA ALA A 415 21.19 8.44 -24.75
C ALA A 415 21.71 7.18 -25.45
N TYR A 416 23.03 6.94 -25.43
CA TYR A 416 23.63 5.72 -25.98
C TYR A 416 23.15 4.45 -25.26
N LEU A 417 22.92 4.54 -23.95
CA LEU A 417 22.44 3.44 -23.11
C LEU A 417 20.91 3.29 -23.13
N GLY A 418 20.19 4.12 -23.90
CA GLY A 418 18.73 4.03 -24.01
C GLY A 418 17.95 4.59 -22.81
N LEU A 419 18.60 5.38 -21.95
CA LEU A 419 18.00 5.86 -20.70
C LEU A 419 16.98 7.00 -20.88
N GLN A 420 16.73 7.43 -22.11
CA GLN A 420 15.82 8.54 -22.47
C GLN A 420 16.09 9.86 -21.71
N GLU A 421 17.33 10.03 -21.24
CA GLU A 421 17.84 11.22 -20.57
C GLU A 421 18.36 12.22 -21.60
N MET A 422 17.80 13.43 -21.60
CA MET A 422 18.20 14.50 -22.50
C MET A 422 19.38 15.29 -21.91
N PRO A 423 20.28 15.84 -22.74
CA PRO A 423 21.27 16.80 -22.24
C PRO A 423 20.59 17.94 -21.47
N PHE A 424 21.24 18.39 -20.40
CA PHE A 424 20.77 19.54 -19.62
C PHE A 424 20.68 20.78 -20.52
N SER A 425 19.65 21.58 -20.28
CA SER A 425 19.33 22.76 -21.07
C SER A 425 20.42 23.81 -20.97
N THR A 426 20.84 24.35 -22.12
CA THR A 426 21.95 25.31 -22.19
C THR A 426 21.64 26.68 -21.58
N ASP A 427 20.37 26.93 -21.25
CA ASP A 427 19.93 28.11 -20.50
C ASP A 427 19.97 27.92 -18.98
N GLY A 428 20.35 26.73 -18.51
CA GLY A 428 20.50 26.39 -17.09
C GLY A 428 19.19 25.99 -16.39
N SER A 429 18.08 25.86 -17.12
CA SER A 429 16.77 25.53 -16.52
C SER A 429 16.70 24.14 -15.86
N ASP A 430 17.62 23.24 -16.19
CA ASP A 430 17.72 21.91 -15.58
C ASP A 430 18.73 21.85 -14.41
N ASP A 431 19.50 22.91 -14.18
CA ASP A 431 20.66 22.88 -13.29
C ASP A 431 20.29 22.65 -11.82
N VAL A 432 21.23 22.05 -11.08
CA VAL A 432 21.21 21.98 -9.61
C VAL A 432 21.92 23.22 -9.07
N CYS A 433 21.13 24.12 -8.48
CA CYS A 433 21.58 25.42 -7.99
C CYS A 433 21.52 25.53 -6.48
N ALA A 434 22.49 26.25 -5.91
CA ALA A 434 22.51 26.64 -4.52
C ALA A 434 22.92 28.11 -4.36
N SER A 435 22.25 28.85 -3.46
CA SER A 435 22.62 30.23 -3.12
C SER A 435 22.23 30.62 -1.69
N ASN A 436 22.97 31.53 -1.04
CA ASN A 436 22.60 32.07 0.28
C ASN A 436 22.40 31.04 1.44
N ASN A 437 23.04 29.87 1.42
CA ASN A 437 22.87 28.83 2.45
C ASN A 437 23.86 28.94 3.63
N GLY A 438 24.37 30.14 3.90
CA GLY A 438 25.43 30.39 4.88
C GLY A 438 26.82 29.86 4.45
N ASP A 439 27.69 29.62 5.43
CA ASP A 439 29.06 29.12 5.23
C ASP A 439 29.10 27.58 5.08
N VAL A 440 28.08 26.99 4.44
CA VAL A 440 28.01 25.55 4.24
C VAL A 440 29.06 25.09 3.21
N SER A 441 29.69 23.95 3.46
CA SER A 441 30.58 23.32 2.49
C SER A 441 29.80 22.56 1.42
N ILE A 442 30.27 22.67 0.18
CA ILE A 442 29.64 22.08 -1.00
C ILE A 442 30.56 21.01 -1.59
N GLY A 443 30.00 19.83 -1.85
CA GLY A 443 30.69 18.74 -2.54
C GLY A 443 30.00 18.38 -3.86
N ARG A 444 30.79 17.96 -4.85
CA ARG A 444 30.29 17.38 -6.10
C ARG A 444 31.13 16.17 -6.50
N LEU A 445 30.53 15.00 -6.74
CA LEU A 445 31.30 13.79 -7.07
C LEU A 445 31.79 13.77 -8.51
N TYR A 446 30.95 14.08 -9.49
CA TYR A 446 31.28 14.04 -10.91
C TYR A 446 31.11 15.41 -11.56
N ALA A 447 32.19 15.97 -12.09
CA ALA A 447 32.17 17.18 -12.89
C ALA A 447 31.52 16.92 -14.27
N ASN A 448 30.93 17.96 -14.87
CA ASN A 448 30.25 17.82 -16.16
C ASN A 448 31.22 17.52 -17.33
N ASP A 449 32.49 17.94 -17.22
CA ASP A 449 33.54 17.65 -18.19
C ASP A 449 34.28 16.32 -17.94
N ASN A 450 33.86 15.54 -16.93
CA ASN A 450 34.41 14.22 -16.66
C ASN A 450 34.00 13.23 -17.76
N THR A 451 34.97 12.43 -18.19
CA THR A 451 34.81 11.43 -19.26
C THR A 451 34.95 9.98 -18.79
N ASP A 452 35.23 9.74 -17.51
CA ASP A 452 35.41 8.42 -16.91
C ASP A 452 34.50 8.22 -15.69
N MET A 453 33.40 7.50 -15.89
CA MET A 453 32.43 7.17 -14.84
C MET A 453 33.03 6.39 -13.66
N ASN A 454 34.20 5.76 -13.81
CA ASN A 454 34.83 4.96 -12.76
C ASN A 454 35.69 5.79 -11.80
N ILE A 455 35.95 7.06 -12.14
CA ILE A 455 36.82 7.94 -11.36
C ILE A 455 36.05 9.22 -11.03
N ALA A 456 35.56 9.30 -9.80
CA ALA A 456 34.94 10.51 -9.27
C ALA A 456 35.99 11.63 -9.08
N ASP A 457 35.60 12.88 -9.34
CA ASP A 457 36.42 14.08 -9.15
C ASP A 457 36.53 14.48 -7.67
N VAL A 458 35.50 14.18 -6.87
CA VAL A 458 35.43 14.50 -5.42
C VAL A 458 35.73 15.99 -5.18
N LEU A 459 35.01 16.85 -5.89
CA LEU A 459 35.14 18.31 -5.80
C LEU A 459 34.60 18.80 -4.45
N PHE A 460 35.27 19.79 -3.88
CA PHE A 460 34.93 20.29 -2.55
C PHE A 460 35.23 21.78 -2.41
N GLU A 461 34.29 22.52 -1.84
CA GLU A 461 34.45 23.90 -1.42
C GLU A 461 34.09 24.03 0.07
N PRO A 462 34.99 24.53 0.94
CA PRO A 462 34.69 24.70 2.36
C PRO A 462 33.58 25.73 2.62
N THR A 463 33.40 26.66 1.68
CA THR A 463 32.30 27.62 1.58
C THR A 463 32.04 27.81 0.09
N GLN A 464 30.78 27.90 -0.33
CA GLN A 464 30.43 28.00 -1.75
C GLN A 464 31.14 29.18 -2.45
N THR A 465 31.87 28.88 -3.52
CA THR A 465 32.50 29.88 -4.39
C THR A 465 32.05 29.76 -5.84
N ASP A 466 32.06 28.55 -6.39
CA ASP A 466 31.74 28.25 -7.79
C ASP A 466 30.83 27.02 -7.93
N LEU A 467 30.96 26.00 -7.06
CA LEU A 467 30.13 24.79 -7.15
C LEU A 467 28.65 25.11 -6.91
N LEU A 468 27.80 24.60 -7.82
CA LEU A 468 26.34 24.79 -7.82
C LEU A 468 25.90 26.27 -7.82
N LYS A 469 26.81 27.19 -8.16
CA LYS A 469 26.52 28.63 -8.08
C LYS A 469 25.73 29.09 -9.30
N CYS A 470 24.43 28.96 -9.20
CA CYS A 470 23.43 29.46 -10.12
C CYS A 470 22.16 29.78 -9.35
N ALA A 471 21.09 30.15 -10.06
CA ALA A 471 19.78 30.39 -9.46
C ALA A 471 18.71 29.81 -10.38
N GLN A 472 17.65 29.26 -9.77
CA GLN A 472 16.45 28.86 -10.50
C GLN A 472 15.31 29.83 -10.21
N VAL A 473 14.23 29.67 -10.98
CA VAL A 473 12.95 30.32 -10.73
C VAL A 473 12.25 29.54 -9.62
N SER A 474 11.72 30.26 -8.63
CA SER A 474 10.90 29.64 -7.59
C SER A 474 9.72 28.88 -8.18
N LEU A 475 9.44 27.73 -7.58
CA LEU A 475 8.34 26.87 -7.99
C LEU A 475 7.00 27.51 -7.56
N PRO A 476 5.92 27.22 -8.31
CA PRO A 476 4.59 27.73 -8.00
C PRO A 476 4.09 27.24 -6.64
N VAL A 477 3.20 28.02 -6.02
CA VAL A 477 2.57 27.64 -4.76
C VAL A 477 1.59 26.49 -4.95
N HIS A 478 1.69 25.46 -4.11
CA HIS A 478 0.82 24.30 -4.15
C HIS A 478 -0.30 24.42 -3.10
N THR A 479 -1.52 24.13 -3.54
CA THR A 479 -2.73 24.28 -2.73
C THR A 479 -3.57 23.03 -2.78
N VAL A 480 -4.34 22.81 -1.72
CA VAL A 480 -5.26 21.70 -1.52
C VAL A 480 -6.67 22.22 -1.60
N THR A 481 -7.52 21.58 -2.40
CA THR A 481 -8.95 21.87 -2.44
C THR A 481 -9.71 20.86 -1.57
N PHE A 482 -10.52 21.34 -0.63
CA PHE A 482 -11.42 20.51 0.17
C PHE A 482 -12.83 21.09 0.09
N GLY A 483 -13.74 20.42 -0.62
CA GLY A 483 -15.04 21.00 -0.96
C GLY A 483 -14.88 22.33 -1.72
N ASP A 484 -15.44 23.41 -1.16
CA ASP A 484 -15.32 24.78 -1.70
C ASP A 484 -14.13 25.56 -1.10
N GLU A 485 -13.41 24.97 -0.15
CA GLU A 485 -12.32 25.61 0.57
C GLU A 485 -10.96 25.29 -0.08
N ILE A 486 -10.02 26.22 0.02
CA ILE A 486 -8.65 26.07 -0.48
C ILE A 486 -7.70 26.31 0.69
N PHE A 487 -6.75 25.39 0.86
CA PHE A 487 -5.72 25.42 1.89
C PHE A 487 -4.35 25.49 1.22
N GLY A 488 -3.41 26.18 1.83
CA GLY A 488 -2.03 26.30 1.35
C GLY A 488 -1.37 27.61 1.76
N CYS A 489 -0.06 27.64 1.56
CA CYS A 489 0.81 28.76 1.87
C CYS A 489 0.25 30.07 1.28
N GLY A 490 -0.03 31.08 2.11
CA GLY A 490 -0.49 32.38 1.64
C GLY A 490 -1.94 32.43 1.16
N VAL A 491 -2.69 31.33 1.36
CA VAL A 491 -4.13 31.24 1.11
C VAL A 491 -4.88 31.29 2.44
N ASP A 492 -4.60 30.34 3.34
CA ASP A 492 -5.25 30.23 4.65
C ASP A 492 -4.28 30.48 5.82
N ASP A 493 -3.02 30.79 5.52
CA ASP A 493 -2.01 31.25 6.48
C ASP A 493 -1.17 32.43 5.95
N ASP A 494 -0.48 33.13 6.86
CA ASP A 494 0.40 34.26 6.57
C ASP A 494 1.88 33.85 6.68
N VAL A 495 2.28 32.80 5.96
CA VAL A 495 3.66 32.28 5.98
C VAL A 495 4.56 33.02 4.97
N ALA A 496 5.83 33.25 5.31
CA ALA A 496 6.80 33.84 4.39
C ALA A 496 7.26 32.81 3.36
N GLY A 497 7.40 33.19 2.08
CA GLY A 497 7.79 32.28 1.00
C GLY A 497 6.65 31.84 0.06
N CYS A 498 5.44 32.37 0.26
CA CYS A 498 4.27 32.08 -0.58
C CYS A 498 4.07 33.10 -1.73
N ASP A 499 5.06 33.92 -2.04
CA ASP A 499 4.99 35.01 -3.04
C ASP A 499 5.32 34.56 -4.48
N GLY A 500 5.60 33.26 -4.67
CA GLY A 500 5.86 32.60 -5.95
C GLY A 500 4.61 32.47 -6.83
N GLY A 501 4.20 33.59 -7.41
CA GLY A 501 2.96 33.75 -8.20
C GLY A 501 2.64 32.60 -9.16
N ILE A 502 1.32 32.34 -9.23
CA ILE A 502 0.61 31.17 -9.79
C ILE A 502 0.39 30.10 -8.71
N LEU A 503 -0.86 30.04 -8.22
CA LEU A 503 -1.36 28.94 -7.39
C LEU A 503 -1.67 27.75 -8.30
N ILE A 504 -1.19 26.57 -7.92
CA ILE A 504 -1.57 25.29 -8.51
C ILE A 504 -2.41 24.54 -7.47
N GLY A 505 -3.64 24.20 -7.84
CA GLY A 505 -4.57 23.46 -6.98
C GLY A 505 -5.39 22.47 -7.80
N GLY A 506 -5.74 21.35 -7.17
CA GLY A 506 -6.56 20.31 -7.80
C GLY A 506 -8.01 20.74 -7.87
N GLY A 507 -8.54 20.96 -9.08
CA GLY A 507 -9.98 20.99 -9.32
C GLY A 507 -10.49 19.55 -9.45
N GLY A 508 -10.79 18.91 -8.32
CA GLY A 508 -11.11 17.48 -8.30
C GLY A 508 -12.58 17.20 -8.03
N SER A 509 -13.26 16.58 -9.00
CA SER A 509 -14.53 15.87 -8.77
C SER A 509 -14.27 14.37 -8.88
N ILE A 510 -14.41 13.63 -7.78
CA ILE A 510 -14.57 12.18 -7.82
C ILE A 510 -16.06 11.89 -7.62
N GLY A 511 -16.67 11.15 -8.56
CA GLY A 511 -18.00 10.53 -8.45
C GLY A 511 -19.13 11.44 -7.95
N GLU A 512 -19.94 12.01 -8.86
CA GLU A 512 -21.18 12.69 -8.50
C GLU A 512 -22.38 11.77 -8.68
N GLY A 513 -22.98 11.36 -7.57
CA GLY A 513 -24.25 10.67 -7.52
C GLY A 513 -24.84 10.70 -6.11
N GLU A 514 -26.16 10.62 -6.00
CA GLU A 514 -26.85 10.16 -4.79
C GLU A 514 -27.63 8.92 -5.26
N GLY A 515 -27.00 7.75 -5.18
CA GLY A 515 -27.58 6.48 -5.56
C GLY A 515 -27.31 5.48 -4.46
N GLY A 516 -28.34 4.78 -3.99
CA GLY A 516 -28.16 3.85 -2.87
C GLY A 516 -29.42 3.48 -2.11
N LEU A 517 -29.35 2.40 -1.34
CA LEU A 517 -30.33 2.16 -0.27
C LEU A 517 -29.92 3.01 0.92
N VAL A 518 -30.81 3.89 1.39
CA VAL A 518 -30.54 4.66 2.61
C VAL A 518 -30.54 3.71 3.81
N GLY A 519 -29.37 3.52 4.43
CA GLY A 519 -29.18 2.61 5.56
C GLY A 519 -29.45 1.15 5.19
N ASP A 520 -30.50 0.55 5.78
CA ASP A 520 -30.91 -0.84 5.49
C ASP A 520 -32.09 -0.97 4.53
N GLY A 521 -32.53 0.13 3.92
CA GLY A 521 -33.72 0.14 3.07
C GLY A 521 -35.03 -0.10 3.85
N ASP A 522 -36.03 -0.67 3.18
CA ASP A 522 -37.35 -0.92 3.77
C ASP A 522 -37.41 -2.28 4.48
N LEU A 523 -37.07 -2.29 5.77
CA LEU A 523 -37.09 -3.50 6.60
C LEU A 523 -38.48 -4.16 6.72
N THR A 524 -39.58 -3.50 6.32
CA THR A 524 -40.90 -4.14 6.29
C THR A 524 -41.01 -5.22 5.21
N LEU A 525 -40.10 -5.23 4.24
CA LEU A 525 -40.00 -6.25 3.19
C LEU A 525 -39.44 -7.58 3.71
N CYS A 526 -38.83 -7.59 4.90
CA CYS A 526 -38.17 -8.77 5.49
C CYS A 526 -39.14 -9.76 6.15
N GLU A 527 -40.44 -9.64 5.91
CA GLU A 527 -41.43 -10.61 6.35
C GLU A 527 -41.73 -11.64 5.24
N THR A 528 -41.36 -12.90 5.46
CA THR A 528 -41.61 -13.99 4.50
C THR A 528 -43.06 -14.47 4.53
N THR A 529 -43.80 -14.27 3.43
CA THR A 529 -45.22 -14.71 3.32
C THR A 529 -45.47 -15.83 2.30
N GLY A 530 -44.43 -16.49 1.76
CA GLY A 530 -44.57 -17.49 0.68
C GLY A 530 -43.42 -18.51 0.60
N SER A 531 -43.45 -19.36 -0.44
CA SER A 531 -42.43 -20.41 -0.71
C SER A 531 -41.43 -20.05 -1.81
N GLU A 532 -41.60 -18.91 -2.47
CA GLU A 532 -40.68 -18.40 -3.50
C GLU A 532 -39.67 -17.42 -2.90
N VAL A 533 -38.57 -17.17 -3.62
CA VAL A 533 -37.58 -16.14 -3.25
C VAL A 533 -38.27 -14.78 -3.06
N ASN A 534 -37.92 -14.10 -1.98
CA ASN A 534 -38.42 -12.76 -1.65
C ASN A 534 -37.61 -11.71 -2.41
N TRP A 535 -37.92 -11.53 -3.70
CA TRP A 535 -37.24 -10.59 -4.59
C TRP A 535 -37.39 -9.13 -4.16
N ASP A 536 -38.53 -8.77 -3.58
CA ASP A 536 -38.78 -7.41 -3.09
C ASP A 536 -37.80 -7.07 -1.96
N ALA A 537 -37.61 -7.98 -0.98
CA ALA A 537 -36.60 -7.80 0.06
C ALA A 537 -35.18 -7.73 -0.50
N LEU A 538 -34.80 -8.62 -1.43
CA LEU A 538 -33.45 -8.60 -2.03
C LEU A 538 -33.12 -7.25 -2.69
N LEU A 539 -34.09 -6.66 -3.38
CA LEU A 539 -33.91 -5.38 -4.07
C LEU A 539 -34.08 -4.15 -3.17
N GLY A 540 -34.88 -4.26 -2.10
CA GLY A 540 -35.31 -3.11 -1.30
C GLY A 540 -34.80 -3.04 0.14
N ALA A 541 -34.16 -4.09 0.65
CA ALA A 541 -33.75 -4.15 2.06
C ALA A 541 -32.49 -4.99 2.31
N ASN A 542 -31.74 -4.62 3.35
CA ASN A 542 -30.72 -5.47 3.98
C ASN A 542 -31.36 -6.17 5.20
N CYS A 543 -31.98 -7.32 4.97
CA CYS A 543 -32.74 -8.01 6.00
C CYS A 543 -31.86 -8.54 7.14
N PRO A 544 -32.36 -8.51 8.40
CA PRO A 544 -31.60 -8.99 9.55
C PRO A 544 -31.28 -10.49 9.51
N LYS A 545 -32.13 -11.31 8.89
CA LYS A 545 -31.93 -12.76 8.79
C LYS A 545 -31.82 -13.21 7.35
N LEU A 546 -30.99 -14.24 7.13
CA LEU A 546 -30.86 -14.87 5.82
C LEU A 546 -32.18 -15.50 5.36
N SER A 547 -32.93 -16.09 6.30
CA SER A 547 -34.23 -16.70 6.02
C SER A 547 -35.30 -15.73 5.51
N ASP A 548 -35.16 -14.42 5.77
CA ASP A 548 -36.11 -13.38 5.33
C ASP A 548 -36.13 -13.24 3.78
N TYR A 549 -35.08 -13.69 3.08
CA TYR A 549 -35.05 -13.71 1.61
C TYR A 549 -35.64 -14.98 1.00
N ASN A 550 -35.87 -16.03 1.80
CA ASN A 550 -36.38 -17.32 1.36
C ASN A 550 -35.61 -17.95 0.17
N LEU A 551 -34.27 -17.86 0.18
CA LEU A 551 -33.41 -18.42 -0.88
C LEU A 551 -33.36 -19.95 -0.90
N PHE A 552 -33.55 -20.59 0.26
CA PHE A 552 -33.42 -22.04 0.45
C PHE A 552 -34.68 -22.62 1.07
N ALA A 553 -35.08 -23.82 0.63
CA ALA A 553 -36.25 -24.53 1.13
C ALA A 553 -36.09 -24.98 2.59
N ASP A 554 -34.86 -25.28 3.01
CA ASP A 554 -34.48 -25.49 4.40
C ASP A 554 -33.37 -24.52 4.78
N THR A 555 -33.63 -23.60 5.71
CA THR A 555 -32.66 -22.61 6.17
C THR A 555 -31.49 -23.25 6.92
N LYS A 556 -31.64 -24.49 7.36
CA LYS A 556 -30.62 -25.29 8.03
C LYS A 556 -29.69 -26.03 7.08
N ASP A 557 -30.06 -26.12 5.80
CA ASP A 557 -29.24 -26.74 4.77
C ASP A 557 -29.18 -25.87 3.51
N PRO A 558 -28.34 -24.82 3.52
CA PRO A 558 -28.09 -23.96 2.36
C PRO A 558 -27.19 -24.65 1.31
N SER A 559 -26.81 -25.92 1.51
CA SER A 559 -25.99 -26.67 0.54
C SER A 559 -26.83 -27.25 -0.60
N THR A 560 -28.14 -27.40 -0.38
CA THR A 560 -29.09 -27.94 -1.34
C THR A 560 -30.42 -27.16 -1.33
N GLY A 561 -31.41 -27.62 -2.11
CA GLY A 561 -32.79 -27.17 -1.94
C GLY A 561 -33.05 -25.68 -2.21
N ALA A 562 -32.34 -25.05 -3.14
CA ALA A 562 -32.60 -23.66 -3.51
C ALA A 562 -34.02 -23.44 -4.06
N ASN A 563 -34.69 -22.37 -3.63
CA ASN A 563 -35.99 -21.94 -4.13
C ASN A 563 -35.86 -21.25 -5.50
N SER A 564 -36.98 -21.08 -6.21
CA SER A 564 -37.11 -20.32 -7.46
C SER A 564 -36.02 -20.61 -8.52
N SER A 565 -35.60 -21.88 -8.63
CA SER A 565 -34.59 -22.37 -9.59
C SER A 565 -33.16 -21.85 -9.39
N GLY A 566 -32.76 -21.52 -8.15
CA GLY A 566 -31.35 -21.25 -7.83
C GLY A 566 -30.44 -22.38 -8.33
N MET A 567 -29.39 -22.03 -9.07
CA MET A 567 -28.54 -22.99 -9.76
C MET A 567 -27.23 -23.20 -8.98
N PRO A 568 -26.94 -24.43 -8.50
CA PRO A 568 -25.68 -24.70 -7.84
C PRO A 568 -24.52 -24.66 -8.84
N TYR A 569 -23.35 -24.26 -8.35
CA TYR A 569 -22.12 -24.32 -9.13
C TYR A 569 -20.89 -24.47 -8.22
N ASP A 570 -19.80 -24.95 -8.81
CA ASP A 570 -18.48 -24.99 -8.17
C ASP A 570 -17.39 -24.46 -9.10
N MET A 571 -16.15 -24.41 -8.60
CA MET A 571 -15.01 -23.91 -9.35
C MET A 571 -13.95 -25.00 -9.50
N ASN A 572 -13.18 -24.96 -10.60
CA ASN A 572 -12.03 -25.85 -10.81
C ASN A 572 -11.03 -25.80 -9.65
N THR A 573 -10.57 -24.59 -9.34
CA THR A 573 -9.73 -24.26 -8.18
C THR A 573 -10.44 -23.17 -7.40
N GLN A 574 -10.54 -23.33 -6.09
CA GLN A 574 -11.33 -22.45 -5.23
C GLN A 574 -10.43 -21.47 -4.48
N LEU A 575 -10.95 -20.25 -4.24
CA LEU A 575 -10.34 -19.34 -3.28
C LEU A 575 -10.25 -20.03 -1.91
N PHE A 576 -9.05 -20.05 -1.33
CA PHE A 576 -8.79 -20.62 -0.02
C PHE A 576 -9.40 -19.75 1.08
N THR A 577 -9.98 -20.39 2.10
CA THR A 577 -10.58 -19.73 3.27
C THR A 577 -10.54 -20.73 4.40
N ASP A 578 -9.41 -20.85 5.09
CA ASP A 578 -9.24 -21.69 6.28
C ASP A 578 -9.76 -23.13 6.13
N TYR A 579 -9.46 -23.76 4.99
CA TYR A 579 -9.93 -25.10 4.63
C TYR A 579 -11.46 -25.28 4.58
N SER A 580 -12.24 -24.20 4.60
CA SER A 580 -13.70 -24.27 4.54
C SER A 580 -14.20 -24.83 3.21
N SER A 581 -15.20 -25.71 3.31
CA SER A 581 -16.08 -26.07 2.19
C SER A 581 -16.92 -24.86 1.80
N LYS A 582 -17.33 -24.78 0.52
CA LYS A 582 -18.02 -23.63 -0.06
C LYS A 582 -19.17 -24.08 -0.96
N TYR A 583 -20.39 -23.82 -0.53
CA TYR A 583 -21.62 -24.12 -1.27
C TYR A 583 -22.11 -22.86 -1.97
N ARG A 584 -22.30 -22.92 -3.29
CA ARG A 584 -22.63 -21.72 -4.08
C ARG A 584 -23.86 -21.93 -4.92
N PHE A 585 -24.67 -20.88 -4.99
CA PHE A 585 -25.84 -20.81 -5.85
C PHE A 585 -25.86 -19.47 -6.57
N VAL A 586 -26.32 -19.48 -7.82
CA VAL A 586 -26.69 -18.28 -8.56
C VAL A 586 -28.20 -18.27 -8.78
N PHE A 587 -28.84 -17.15 -8.44
CA PHE A 587 -30.26 -16.90 -8.65
C PHE A 587 -30.36 -15.76 -9.65
N VAL A 588 -31.00 -15.99 -10.80
CA VAL A 588 -31.29 -14.95 -11.79
C VAL A 588 -32.80 -14.79 -11.89
N PRO A 589 -33.35 -13.56 -11.82
CA PRO A 589 -34.79 -13.34 -11.89
C PRO A 589 -35.40 -13.91 -13.17
N GLU A 590 -36.64 -14.39 -13.08
CA GLU A 590 -37.35 -14.97 -14.22
C GLU A 590 -37.39 -14.00 -15.41
N GLY A 591 -37.05 -14.50 -16.60
CA GLY A 591 -37.03 -13.72 -17.84
C GLY A 591 -35.83 -12.78 -18.00
N LYS A 592 -34.87 -12.78 -17.07
CA LYS A 592 -33.58 -12.11 -17.20
C LYS A 592 -32.49 -13.11 -17.59
N VAL A 593 -31.43 -12.62 -18.22
CA VAL A 593 -30.32 -13.45 -18.71
C VAL A 593 -29.00 -12.68 -18.57
N ALA A 594 -27.94 -13.36 -18.15
CA ALA A 594 -26.59 -12.83 -18.09
C ALA A 594 -25.86 -12.94 -19.44
N ASN A 595 -24.95 -12.02 -19.75
CA ASN A 595 -24.09 -12.12 -20.92
C ASN A 595 -22.77 -12.81 -20.57
N TYR A 596 -22.29 -13.65 -21.48
CA TYR A 596 -20.97 -14.26 -21.40
C TYR A 596 -19.86 -13.20 -21.40
N SER A 597 -18.89 -13.37 -20.51
CA SER A 597 -17.61 -12.65 -20.49
C SER A 597 -16.46 -13.65 -20.57
N SER A 598 -15.49 -13.38 -21.44
CA SER A 598 -14.33 -14.28 -21.64
C SER A 598 -13.31 -14.17 -20.51
N GLN A 599 -13.04 -12.96 -20.04
CA GLN A 599 -11.97 -12.67 -19.07
C GLN A 599 -12.48 -12.27 -17.70
N GLU A 600 -13.63 -11.61 -17.60
CA GLU A 600 -14.17 -11.15 -16.32
C GLU A 600 -15.38 -11.99 -15.88
N SER A 601 -15.98 -11.63 -14.75
CA SER A 601 -17.24 -12.25 -14.32
C SER A 601 -18.29 -12.10 -15.41
N MET A 602 -19.20 -13.06 -15.52
CA MET A 602 -20.38 -12.92 -16.37
C MET A 602 -21.11 -11.61 -16.03
N ASP A 603 -21.65 -10.96 -17.06
CA ASP A 603 -22.42 -9.73 -16.92
C ASP A 603 -23.85 -10.08 -16.51
N PHE A 604 -24.07 -10.11 -15.20
CA PHE A 604 -25.35 -10.50 -14.62
C PHE A 604 -26.35 -9.34 -14.58
N PRO A 605 -27.63 -9.60 -14.86
CA PRO A 605 -28.68 -8.60 -14.80
C PRO A 605 -29.04 -8.20 -13.36
N VAL A 606 -29.65 -7.02 -13.21
CA VAL A 606 -30.28 -6.57 -11.96
C VAL A 606 -31.26 -7.63 -11.44
N GLY A 607 -31.19 -7.83 -10.12
CA GLY A 607 -31.87 -8.84 -9.34
C GLY A 607 -31.09 -10.14 -9.18
N THR A 608 -29.95 -10.31 -9.85
CA THR A 608 -29.11 -11.51 -9.63
C THR A 608 -28.63 -11.58 -8.18
N VAL A 609 -28.68 -12.78 -7.59
CA VAL A 609 -28.07 -13.07 -6.29
C VAL A 609 -27.07 -14.20 -6.44
N ILE A 610 -25.87 -14.02 -5.89
CA ILE A 610 -24.89 -15.08 -5.71
C ILE A 610 -24.80 -15.35 -4.21
N SER A 611 -25.14 -16.56 -3.80
CA SER A 611 -24.98 -17.00 -2.42
C SER A 611 -23.76 -17.90 -2.31
N LYS A 612 -22.97 -17.70 -1.25
CA LYS A 612 -21.81 -18.54 -0.90
C LYS A 612 -21.83 -18.84 0.59
N THR A 613 -22.13 -20.08 0.96
CA THR A 613 -22.04 -20.57 2.35
C THR A 613 -20.69 -21.21 2.60
N PHE A 614 -20.04 -20.81 3.70
CA PHE A 614 -18.78 -21.35 4.18
C PHE A 614 -19.06 -22.27 5.37
N ALA A 615 -18.59 -23.51 5.27
CA ALA A 615 -18.76 -24.51 6.31
C ALA A 615 -17.41 -25.17 6.62
N LEU A 616 -17.08 -25.29 7.90
CA LEU A 616 -15.81 -25.84 8.36
C LEU A 616 -15.96 -27.33 8.69
N PRO A 617 -15.21 -28.22 8.02
CA PRO A 617 -15.21 -29.63 8.40
C PRO A 617 -14.47 -29.80 9.72
N ALA A 618 -14.99 -30.65 10.60
CA ALA A 618 -14.27 -31.05 11.81
C ALA A 618 -12.92 -31.72 11.46
N ASN A 619 -12.87 -32.42 10.33
CA ASN A 619 -11.66 -32.98 9.75
C ASN A 619 -11.67 -32.82 8.23
N THR A 620 -10.63 -32.23 7.64
CA THR A 620 -10.58 -31.93 6.19
C THR A 620 -10.60 -33.18 5.30
N SER A 621 -10.28 -34.36 5.84
CA SER A 621 -10.43 -35.65 5.14
C SER A 621 -11.87 -36.18 5.12
N GLN A 622 -12.79 -35.55 5.85
CA GLN A 622 -14.19 -35.93 6.00
C GLN A 622 -15.10 -34.72 5.73
N ARG A 623 -15.15 -34.28 4.47
CA ARG A 623 -16.02 -33.18 4.00
C ARG A 623 -17.45 -33.67 3.74
N GLY A 624 -18.40 -32.73 3.71
CA GLY A 624 -19.82 -32.98 3.56
C GLY A 624 -20.60 -32.27 4.67
N ILE A 625 -21.76 -31.70 4.32
CA ILE A 625 -22.52 -30.81 5.22
C ILE A 625 -22.86 -31.48 6.56
N GLU A 626 -23.02 -32.81 6.58
CA GLU A 626 -23.26 -33.60 7.77
C GLU A 626 -22.07 -33.70 8.74
N ASN A 627 -20.86 -33.37 8.29
CA ASN A 627 -19.60 -33.38 9.04
C ASN A 627 -19.02 -31.96 9.24
N GLU A 628 -19.77 -30.93 8.88
CA GLU A 628 -19.32 -29.54 8.83
C GLU A 628 -20.12 -28.63 9.76
N ASP A 629 -19.46 -27.61 10.31
CA ASP A 629 -20.06 -26.51 11.07
C ASP A 629 -20.26 -25.31 10.14
N MET A 630 -21.51 -24.89 9.92
CA MET A 630 -21.80 -23.70 9.11
C MET A 630 -21.33 -22.45 9.85
N VAL A 631 -20.51 -21.64 9.19
CA VAL A 631 -19.93 -20.43 9.79
C VAL A 631 -20.65 -19.19 9.31
N GLU A 632 -20.72 -19.02 7.99
CA GLU A 632 -21.30 -17.83 7.38
C GLU A 632 -21.90 -18.10 5.99
N THR A 633 -22.80 -17.22 5.56
CA THR A 633 -23.25 -17.08 4.17
C THR A 633 -23.02 -15.66 3.71
N ARG A 634 -22.31 -15.48 2.60
CA ARG A 634 -22.17 -14.19 1.93
C ARG A 634 -23.11 -14.12 0.74
N LEU A 635 -23.94 -13.08 0.69
CA LEU A 635 -24.76 -12.76 -0.47
C LEU A 635 -24.08 -11.64 -1.26
N LEU A 636 -23.97 -11.81 -2.58
CA LEU A 636 -23.74 -10.71 -3.52
C LEU A 636 -25.06 -10.47 -4.26
N ILE A 637 -25.63 -9.28 -4.13
CA ILE A 637 -26.94 -8.93 -4.70
C ILE A 637 -26.73 -7.82 -5.75
N ARG A 638 -27.10 -8.08 -7.00
CA ARG A 638 -27.07 -7.06 -8.07
C ARG A 638 -28.34 -6.22 -7.99
N ARG A 639 -28.25 -5.03 -7.40
CA ARG A 639 -29.33 -4.02 -7.38
C ARG A 639 -29.18 -3.07 -8.58
N GLU A 640 -30.14 -2.16 -8.76
CA GLU A 640 -30.05 -1.14 -9.82
C GLU A 640 -28.81 -0.25 -9.66
N THR A 641 -28.45 0.04 -8.41
CA THR A 641 -27.27 0.83 -8.04
C THR A 641 -25.99 0.05 -8.34
N GLY A 642 -25.81 -1.13 -7.76
CA GLY A 642 -24.54 -1.86 -7.87
C GLY A 642 -24.65 -3.29 -7.42
N TRP A 643 -23.51 -3.92 -7.16
CA TRP A 643 -23.46 -5.15 -6.40
C TRP A 643 -23.29 -4.81 -4.92
N THR A 644 -24.17 -5.34 -4.07
CA THR A 644 -24.04 -5.23 -2.61
C THR A 644 -23.58 -6.57 -2.03
N ALA A 645 -22.60 -6.54 -1.13
CA ALA A 645 -22.16 -7.71 -0.38
C ALA A 645 -22.75 -7.70 1.03
N LEU A 646 -23.40 -8.79 1.45
CA LEU A 646 -23.99 -8.94 2.77
C LEU A 646 -23.48 -10.24 3.43
N PRO A 647 -22.62 -10.15 4.47
CA PRO A 647 -22.19 -11.29 5.27
C PRO A 647 -23.23 -11.64 6.36
N TYR A 648 -23.59 -12.92 6.46
CA TYR A 648 -24.48 -13.46 7.50
C TYR A 648 -23.74 -14.51 8.32
N VAL A 649 -23.85 -14.45 9.65
CA VAL A 649 -23.20 -15.39 10.57
C VAL A 649 -24.23 -16.33 11.19
N TYR A 650 -23.96 -17.62 11.17
CA TYR A 650 -24.86 -18.63 11.72
C TYR A 650 -24.97 -18.54 13.24
N ASN A 651 -26.18 -18.76 13.76
CA ASN A 651 -26.39 -18.87 15.21
C ASN A 651 -25.87 -20.20 15.76
N SER A 652 -25.72 -20.29 17.09
CA SER A 652 -25.25 -21.49 17.79
C SER A 652 -26.12 -22.72 17.56
N GLU A 653 -27.40 -22.54 17.22
CA GLU A 653 -28.32 -23.63 16.92
C GLU A 653 -28.26 -24.11 15.46
N GLN A 654 -27.41 -23.49 14.62
CA GLN A 654 -27.34 -23.69 13.16
C GLN A 654 -28.73 -23.66 12.48
N SER A 655 -29.61 -22.79 12.98
CA SER A 655 -31.00 -22.73 12.52
C SER A 655 -31.26 -21.66 11.47
N ASP A 656 -30.44 -20.60 11.50
CA ASP A 656 -30.50 -19.43 10.61
C ASP A 656 -29.18 -18.65 10.75
N ALA A 657 -29.00 -17.63 9.90
CA ALA A 657 -27.87 -16.72 9.94
C ALA A 657 -28.33 -15.26 10.02
N VAL A 658 -27.59 -14.45 10.77
CA VAL A 658 -27.91 -13.04 11.08
C VAL A 658 -26.91 -12.13 10.36
N LEU A 659 -27.40 -11.02 9.78
CA LEU A 659 -26.57 -10.03 9.11
C LEU A 659 -25.51 -9.49 10.06
N ALA A 660 -24.24 -9.59 9.68
CA ALA A 660 -23.09 -9.18 10.48
C ALA A 660 -22.27 -8.13 9.71
N LYS A 661 -22.78 -6.89 9.61
CA LYS A 661 -22.20 -5.86 8.74
C LYS A 661 -20.71 -5.59 9.02
N ALA A 662 -20.34 -5.48 10.29
CA ALA A 662 -18.95 -5.31 10.73
C ALA A 662 -18.08 -6.58 10.60
N GLY A 663 -18.66 -7.68 10.13
CA GLY A 663 -18.03 -8.98 10.16
C GLY A 663 -18.13 -9.62 11.55
N ALA A 664 -17.33 -10.66 11.75
CA ALA A 664 -17.25 -11.37 13.02
C ALA A 664 -15.90 -12.10 13.14
N ILE A 665 -15.43 -12.29 14.36
CA ILE A 665 -14.27 -13.12 14.67
C ILE A 665 -14.74 -14.28 15.54
N GLN A 666 -14.41 -15.51 15.14
CA GLN A 666 -14.79 -16.72 15.86
C GLN A 666 -13.58 -17.63 16.05
N GLY A 667 -13.28 -18.00 17.29
CA GLY A 667 -12.30 -19.07 17.55
C GLY A 667 -12.82 -20.40 16.99
N LYS A 668 -12.04 -21.03 16.12
CA LYS A 668 -12.36 -22.30 15.45
C LYS A 668 -11.21 -23.29 15.59
N GLN A 669 -11.57 -24.57 15.44
CA GLN A 669 -10.64 -25.68 15.49
C GLN A 669 -10.99 -26.68 14.38
N ILE A 670 -9.99 -27.17 13.64
CA ILE A 670 -10.14 -28.24 12.65
C ILE A 670 -9.02 -29.28 12.81
N VAL A 671 -9.25 -30.49 12.30
CA VAL A 671 -8.19 -31.48 12.08
C VAL A 671 -7.80 -31.51 10.61
N HIS A 672 -6.52 -31.26 10.32
CA HIS A 672 -5.95 -31.30 8.97
C HIS A 672 -4.68 -32.14 8.96
N ASN A 673 -4.57 -33.13 8.08
CA ASN A 673 -3.42 -34.05 7.99
C ASN A 673 -2.98 -34.70 9.32
N GLY A 674 -3.94 -34.91 10.23
CA GLY A 674 -3.72 -35.51 11.55
C GLY A 674 -3.29 -34.52 12.64
N GLU A 675 -3.11 -33.24 12.30
CA GLU A 675 -2.82 -32.15 13.23
C GLU A 675 -4.11 -31.39 13.58
N THR A 676 -4.20 -30.91 14.83
CA THR A 676 -5.28 -30.02 15.27
C THR A 676 -4.81 -28.58 15.11
N LEU A 677 -5.55 -27.80 14.35
CA LEU A 677 -5.27 -26.39 14.08
C LEU A 677 -6.31 -25.53 14.80
N ASP A 678 -5.84 -24.67 15.69
CA ASP A 678 -6.64 -23.65 16.38
C ASP A 678 -6.37 -22.28 15.74
N PHE A 679 -7.41 -21.52 15.43
CA PHE A 679 -7.29 -20.22 14.76
C PHE A 679 -8.55 -19.37 14.93
N ASP A 680 -8.40 -18.08 14.68
CA ASP A 680 -9.52 -17.15 14.59
C ASP A 680 -10.03 -17.08 13.15
N TYR A 681 -11.26 -17.57 12.93
CA TYR A 681 -11.96 -17.42 11.67
C TYR A 681 -12.55 -16.01 11.59
N VAL A 682 -12.13 -15.25 10.57
CA VAL A 682 -12.57 -13.87 10.35
C VAL A 682 -13.59 -13.82 9.22
N VAL A 683 -14.84 -13.52 9.57
CA VAL A 683 -15.90 -13.15 8.63
C VAL A 683 -15.67 -11.69 8.23
N PRO A 684 -15.41 -11.39 6.95
CA PRO A 684 -15.19 -10.02 6.47
C PRO A 684 -16.41 -9.14 6.68
N SER A 685 -16.17 -7.87 7.01
CA SER A 685 -17.19 -6.83 6.98
C SER A 685 -17.66 -6.52 5.55
N MET A 686 -18.76 -5.79 5.41
CA MET A 686 -19.23 -5.27 4.12
C MET A 686 -18.17 -4.42 3.41
N ASN A 687 -17.41 -3.60 4.15
CA ASN A 687 -16.34 -2.80 3.58
C ASN A 687 -15.13 -3.66 3.19
N ASN A 688 -14.79 -4.68 3.99
CA ASN A 688 -13.73 -5.63 3.64
C ASN A 688 -14.07 -6.40 2.35
N CYS A 689 -15.35 -6.68 2.07
CA CYS A 689 -15.73 -7.27 0.80
C CYS A 689 -15.33 -6.38 -0.40
N LYS A 690 -15.44 -5.05 -0.29
CA LYS A 690 -15.10 -4.12 -1.37
C LYS A 690 -13.61 -4.14 -1.70
N GLN A 691 -12.73 -4.29 -0.71
CA GLN A 691 -11.27 -4.39 -0.92
C GLN A 691 -10.88 -5.48 -1.94
N CYS A 692 -11.59 -6.61 -1.94
CA CYS A 692 -11.33 -7.70 -2.90
C CYS A 692 -12.13 -7.57 -4.20
N HIS A 693 -13.28 -6.92 -4.17
CA HIS A 693 -14.27 -6.92 -5.24
C HIS A 693 -14.28 -5.64 -6.08
N GLN A 694 -13.32 -4.73 -5.86
CA GLN A 694 -13.16 -3.50 -6.62
C GLN A 694 -12.63 -3.77 -8.04
N PHE A 695 -13.25 -3.16 -9.04
CA PHE A 695 -12.84 -3.26 -10.45
C PHE A 695 -13.15 -1.96 -11.19
N LYS A 696 -12.25 -1.53 -12.09
CA LYS A 696 -12.53 -0.45 -13.04
C LYS A 696 -12.55 -1.02 -14.47
N PRO A 697 -13.62 -0.79 -15.24
CA PRO A 697 -13.66 -1.21 -16.66
C PRO A 697 -12.60 -0.51 -17.53
N ASP A 698 -12.23 0.72 -17.18
CA ASP A 698 -11.19 1.54 -17.82
C ASP A 698 -10.67 2.61 -16.85
N ALA A 699 -9.62 3.34 -17.24
CA ALA A 699 -8.92 4.31 -16.38
C ALA A 699 -9.79 5.49 -15.93
N ASP A 700 -10.77 5.89 -16.74
CA ASP A 700 -11.63 7.05 -16.50
C ASP A 700 -12.92 6.68 -15.74
N SER A 701 -13.23 5.39 -15.63
CA SER A 701 -14.42 4.90 -14.93
C SER A 701 -14.24 4.87 -13.41
N PRO A 702 -15.31 5.17 -12.63
CA PRO A 702 -15.29 4.93 -11.20
C PRO A 702 -15.10 3.43 -10.94
N ALA A 703 -14.47 3.11 -9.81
CA ALA A 703 -14.38 1.72 -9.39
C ALA A 703 -15.76 1.21 -8.99
N VAL A 704 -16.08 -0.01 -9.38
CA VAL A 704 -17.36 -0.67 -9.09
C VAL A 704 -17.12 -2.02 -8.45
N PHE A 705 -18.08 -2.48 -7.63
CA PHE A 705 -18.05 -3.81 -7.06
C PHE A 705 -18.42 -4.86 -8.12
N VAL A 706 -17.62 -5.93 -8.28
CA VAL A 706 -17.90 -7.06 -9.19
C VAL A 706 -17.64 -8.42 -8.54
N PRO A 707 -18.38 -9.48 -8.89
CA PRO A 707 -18.06 -10.84 -8.45
C PRO A 707 -16.69 -11.31 -8.94
N ILE A 708 -15.96 -12.06 -8.12
CA ILE A 708 -14.63 -12.58 -8.48
C ILE A 708 -14.71 -13.95 -9.17
N GLY A 709 -15.45 -14.90 -8.58
CA GLY A 709 -15.40 -16.32 -8.97
C GLY A 709 -16.14 -16.73 -10.26
N PRO A 710 -17.30 -16.15 -10.64
CA PRO A 710 -18.09 -16.56 -11.82
C PRO A 710 -17.47 -16.21 -13.19
N LYS A 711 -16.18 -16.50 -13.39
CA LYS A 711 -15.47 -16.31 -14.66
C LYS A 711 -15.48 -17.61 -15.45
N ALA A 712 -15.56 -17.51 -16.79
CA ALA A 712 -15.70 -18.66 -17.69
C ALA A 712 -14.67 -19.76 -17.38
N ARG A 713 -13.41 -19.37 -17.19
CA ARG A 713 -12.28 -20.28 -16.94
C ARG A 713 -12.34 -21.08 -15.65
N HIS A 714 -13.09 -20.62 -14.65
CA HIS A 714 -13.27 -21.35 -13.40
C HIS A 714 -14.52 -22.23 -13.42
N LEU A 715 -15.42 -22.02 -14.38
CA LEU A 715 -16.70 -22.74 -14.51
C LEU A 715 -16.68 -23.78 -15.63
N ASN A 716 -15.67 -23.77 -16.51
CA ASN A 716 -15.56 -24.69 -17.65
C ASN A 716 -15.18 -26.12 -17.24
N LYS A 717 -16.10 -26.78 -16.53
CA LYS A 717 -16.03 -28.18 -16.08
C LYS A 717 -17.43 -28.77 -16.00
N ASP A 718 -17.51 -30.09 -15.92
CA ASP A 718 -18.77 -30.78 -15.64
C ASP A 718 -19.13 -30.68 -14.16
N TYR A 719 -20.42 -30.48 -13.88
CA TYR A 719 -21.02 -30.53 -12.55
C TYR A 719 -22.14 -31.57 -12.52
N ALA A 720 -22.27 -32.28 -11.40
CA ALA A 720 -23.27 -33.34 -11.22
C ALA A 720 -24.61 -32.74 -10.75
N TYR A 721 -25.45 -32.30 -11.69
CA TYR A 721 -26.80 -31.82 -11.37
C TYR A 721 -27.75 -32.98 -11.07
N ALA A 722 -28.89 -32.66 -10.43
CA ALA A 722 -29.93 -33.63 -10.11
C ALA A 722 -30.50 -34.36 -11.35
N ASP A 723 -30.42 -33.74 -12.53
CA ASP A 723 -30.88 -34.29 -13.81
C ASP A 723 -29.74 -34.86 -14.69
N GLY A 724 -28.49 -34.87 -14.19
CA GLY A 724 -27.33 -35.45 -14.87
C GLY A 724 -26.09 -34.56 -14.84
N ALA A 725 -24.93 -35.12 -15.19
CA ALA A 725 -23.70 -34.37 -15.32
C ALA A 725 -23.70 -33.51 -16.61
N MET A 726 -23.32 -32.24 -16.50
CA MET A 726 -23.22 -31.32 -17.64
C MET A 726 -22.19 -30.21 -17.34
N ASN A 727 -21.52 -29.71 -18.38
CA ASN A 727 -20.68 -28.53 -18.28
C ASN A 727 -21.48 -27.33 -17.73
N GLN A 728 -20.95 -26.64 -16.72
CA GLN A 728 -21.71 -25.62 -15.99
C GLN A 728 -22.15 -24.45 -16.88
N LEU A 729 -21.30 -23.99 -17.81
CA LEU A 729 -21.63 -22.90 -18.73
C LEU A 729 -22.76 -23.31 -19.69
N LEU A 730 -22.70 -24.54 -20.22
CA LEU A 730 -23.77 -25.09 -21.04
C LEU A 730 -25.06 -25.31 -20.24
N LYS A 731 -24.95 -25.74 -18.97
CA LYS A 731 -26.11 -25.87 -18.09
C LYS A 731 -26.79 -24.52 -17.90
N TRP A 732 -26.03 -23.49 -17.52
CA TRP A 732 -26.55 -22.13 -17.34
C TRP A 732 -27.20 -21.60 -18.63
N GLN A 733 -26.63 -21.88 -19.80
CA GLN A 733 -27.28 -21.54 -21.07
C GLN A 733 -28.58 -22.33 -21.31
N SER A 734 -28.59 -23.62 -21.03
CA SER A 734 -29.76 -24.49 -21.27
C SER A 734 -30.97 -24.11 -20.42
N VAL A 735 -30.74 -23.54 -19.23
CA VAL A 735 -31.81 -23.11 -18.31
C VAL A 735 -32.11 -21.61 -18.39
N GLY A 736 -31.49 -20.88 -19.33
CA GLY A 736 -31.76 -19.46 -19.58
C GLY A 736 -31.08 -18.47 -18.63
N ILE A 737 -30.09 -18.92 -17.83
CA ILE A 737 -29.30 -18.06 -16.93
C ILE A 737 -28.25 -17.27 -17.70
N LEU A 738 -27.64 -17.87 -18.73
CA LEU A 738 -26.51 -17.31 -19.47
C LEU A 738 -26.78 -17.36 -20.98
N GLN A 739 -26.33 -16.35 -21.73
CA GLN A 739 -26.35 -16.36 -23.19
C GLN A 739 -24.98 -16.03 -23.78
N GLY A 740 -24.78 -16.45 -25.04
CA GLY A 740 -23.57 -16.14 -25.79
C GLY A 740 -22.37 -17.02 -25.43
N VAL A 741 -22.57 -18.20 -24.82
CA VAL A 741 -21.47 -19.12 -24.54
C VAL A 741 -20.89 -19.63 -25.88
N PRO A 742 -19.58 -19.46 -26.13
CA PRO A 742 -18.94 -20.00 -27.32
C PRO A 742 -18.82 -21.52 -27.22
N ASP A 743 -18.15 -22.15 -28.19
CA ASP A 743 -17.79 -23.56 -28.06
C ASP A 743 -16.90 -23.73 -26.80
N VAL A 744 -17.34 -24.55 -25.85
CA VAL A 744 -16.64 -24.78 -24.57
C VAL A 744 -15.24 -25.33 -24.74
N ALA A 745 -14.94 -25.96 -25.89
CA ALA A 745 -13.58 -26.40 -26.22
C ALA A 745 -12.62 -25.24 -26.53
N THR A 746 -13.13 -24.03 -26.76
CA THR A 746 -12.35 -22.81 -27.04
C THR A 746 -12.19 -21.89 -25.83
N ILE A 747 -12.81 -22.25 -24.71
CA ILE A 747 -12.77 -21.46 -23.48
C ILE A 747 -11.57 -21.92 -22.65
N ASP A 748 -10.69 -20.98 -22.29
CA ASP A 748 -9.59 -21.22 -21.37
C ASP A 748 -10.11 -21.88 -20.09
N THR A 749 -9.39 -22.88 -19.57
CA THR A 749 -9.83 -23.65 -18.40
C THR A 749 -8.71 -23.70 -17.38
N VAL A 750 -8.98 -23.19 -16.18
CA VAL A 750 -8.03 -23.28 -15.07
C VAL A 750 -7.90 -24.74 -14.64
N PRO A 751 -6.66 -25.28 -14.49
CA PRO A 751 -6.45 -26.60 -13.91
C PRO A 751 -7.08 -26.69 -12.52
N ALA A 752 -7.70 -27.84 -12.23
CA ALA A 752 -8.22 -28.10 -10.89
C ALA A 752 -7.06 -28.38 -9.92
N TYR A 753 -7.12 -27.79 -8.73
CA TYR A 753 -6.18 -27.99 -7.65
C TYR A 753 -6.91 -27.95 -6.31
N SER A 754 -6.76 -29.02 -5.52
CA SER A 754 -7.45 -29.25 -4.25
C SER A 754 -6.51 -29.85 -3.20
N ASP A 755 -6.94 -29.85 -1.94
CA ASP A 755 -6.23 -30.48 -0.82
C ASP A 755 -5.81 -31.93 -1.17
N GLY A 756 -4.53 -32.25 -1.03
CA GLY A 756 -3.94 -33.55 -1.36
C GLY A 756 -3.27 -33.63 -2.74
N ASP A 757 -3.49 -32.67 -3.64
CA ASP A 757 -2.88 -32.65 -4.97
C ASP A 757 -1.39 -32.28 -4.95
N GLU A 758 -0.87 -31.74 -3.83
CA GLU A 758 0.56 -31.45 -3.62
C GLU A 758 1.45 -32.69 -3.79
N ILE A 759 0.91 -33.89 -3.51
CA ILE A 759 1.60 -35.18 -3.69
C ILE A 759 1.95 -35.42 -5.17
N GLY A 760 1.19 -34.83 -6.10
CA GLY A 760 1.34 -35.01 -7.55
C GLY A 760 2.27 -34.00 -8.24
N LEU A 761 2.70 -32.92 -7.57
CA LEU A 761 3.37 -31.78 -8.21
C LEU A 761 4.63 -32.16 -8.98
N ALA A 762 5.44 -33.08 -8.43
CA ALA A 762 6.66 -33.56 -9.07
C ALA A 762 6.43 -34.30 -10.41
N SER A 763 5.19 -34.72 -10.69
CA SER A 763 4.84 -35.41 -11.93
C SER A 763 4.35 -34.48 -13.05
N LEU A 764 4.04 -33.22 -12.73
CA LEU A 764 3.60 -32.22 -13.70
C LEU A 764 4.75 -31.80 -14.61
N THR A 765 4.48 -31.57 -15.90
CA THR A 765 5.42 -30.86 -16.78
C THR A 765 5.55 -29.40 -16.34
N ASP A 766 6.59 -28.69 -16.80
CA ASP A 766 6.77 -27.27 -16.44
C ASP A 766 5.57 -26.41 -16.92
N GLU A 767 5.02 -26.73 -18.09
CA GLU A 767 3.81 -26.10 -18.63
C GLU A 767 2.58 -26.34 -17.76
N GLN A 768 2.32 -27.59 -17.38
CA GLN A 768 1.19 -27.93 -16.51
C GLN A 768 1.32 -27.29 -15.13
N LEU A 769 2.54 -27.25 -14.58
CA LEU A 769 2.81 -26.62 -13.30
C LEU A 769 2.61 -25.11 -13.35
N MET A 770 3.08 -24.46 -14.43
CA MET A 770 2.86 -23.03 -14.69
C MET A 770 1.36 -22.72 -14.76
N ASP A 771 0.58 -23.45 -15.56
CA ASP A 771 -0.87 -23.22 -15.68
C ASP A 771 -1.60 -23.44 -14.34
N THR A 772 -1.20 -24.46 -13.58
CA THR A 772 -1.79 -24.74 -12.26
C THR A 772 -1.48 -23.64 -11.25
N ALA A 773 -0.23 -23.18 -11.21
CA ALA A 773 0.20 -22.08 -10.35
C ALA A 773 -0.52 -20.76 -10.69
N LYS A 774 -0.56 -20.39 -11.97
CA LYS A 774 -1.31 -19.20 -12.43
C LYS A 774 -2.80 -19.31 -12.12
N GLY A 775 -3.40 -20.48 -12.30
CA GLY A 775 -4.80 -20.72 -11.98
C GLY A 775 -5.11 -20.57 -10.48
N TYR A 776 -4.19 -21.03 -9.64
CA TYR A 776 -4.26 -20.86 -8.19
C TYR A 776 -4.11 -19.39 -7.78
N LEU A 777 -3.13 -18.67 -8.34
CA LEU A 777 -2.90 -17.24 -8.08
C LEU A 777 -4.04 -16.36 -8.61
N ASP A 778 -4.66 -16.72 -9.73
CA ASP A 778 -5.76 -15.95 -10.32
C ASP A 778 -6.98 -15.88 -9.38
N VAL A 779 -7.38 -17.01 -8.81
CA VAL A 779 -8.53 -17.05 -7.90
C VAL A 779 -8.21 -16.52 -6.50
N ASN A 780 -6.98 -16.66 -6.03
CA ASN A 780 -6.59 -16.28 -4.66
C ASN A 780 -5.99 -14.86 -4.53
N CYS A 781 -5.37 -14.32 -5.59
CA CYS A 781 -4.54 -13.11 -5.49
C CYS A 781 -4.79 -12.07 -6.60
N ALA A 782 -5.18 -12.48 -7.81
CA ALA A 782 -5.23 -11.54 -8.96
C ALA A 782 -6.32 -10.47 -8.88
N HIS A 783 -7.33 -10.64 -8.04
CA HIS A 783 -8.31 -9.57 -7.80
C HIS A 783 -7.70 -8.39 -7.03
N CYS A 784 -6.67 -8.62 -6.20
CA CYS A 784 -5.87 -7.57 -5.58
C CYS A 784 -4.72 -7.12 -6.49
N HIS A 785 -4.03 -8.09 -7.12
CA HIS A 785 -2.87 -7.90 -7.99
C HIS A 785 -3.30 -7.78 -9.45
N ARG A 786 -3.92 -6.65 -9.75
CA ARG A 786 -4.33 -6.19 -11.08
C ARG A 786 -4.28 -4.66 -11.10
N PRO A 787 -4.25 -4.00 -12.27
CA PRO A 787 -4.09 -2.54 -12.35
C PRO A 787 -5.12 -1.74 -11.52
N GLU A 788 -6.32 -2.30 -11.33
CA GLU A 788 -7.43 -1.65 -10.62
C GLU A 788 -7.64 -2.16 -9.18
N GLY A 789 -6.86 -3.15 -8.74
CA GLY A 789 -7.06 -3.85 -7.47
C GLY A 789 -6.42 -3.15 -6.27
N ASN A 790 -6.72 -3.61 -5.06
CA ASN A 790 -6.19 -2.99 -3.84
C ASN A 790 -4.66 -3.02 -3.73
N ALA A 791 -3.97 -3.91 -4.45
CA ALA A 791 -2.51 -3.97 -4.51
C ALA A 791 -1.92 -3.34 -5.80
N SER A 792 -2.70 -2.54 -6.53
CA SER A 792 -2.32 -1.85 -7.78
C SER A 792 -0.97 -1.12 -7.67
N ASN A 793 -0.78 -0.37 -6.58
CA ASN A 793 0.40 0.44 -6.30
C ASN A 793 1.69 -0.39 -6.17
N THR A 794 1.59 -1.71 -6.02
CA THR A 794 2.76 -2.60 -6.00
C THR A 794 3.30 -2.90 -7.40
N GLY A 795 2.52 -2.69 -8.46
CA GLY A 795 2.85 -3.08 -9.84
C GLY A 795 2.83 -4.59 -10.12
N LEU A 796 2.50 -5.44 -9.15
CA LEU A 796 2.38 -6.89 -9.35
C LEU A 796 1.01 -7.25 -9.93
N THR A 797 1.01 -7.99 -11.04
CA THR A 797 -0.19 -8.47 -11.74
C THR A 797 -0.19 -9.99 -11.87
N LEU A 798 -1.34 -10.64 -11.62
CA LEU A 798 -1.44 -12.11 -11.46
C LEU A 798 -2.59 -12.77 -12.25
N GLU A 799 -3.21 -12.07 -13.21
CA GLU A 799 -4.35 -12.61 -13.96
C GLU A 799 -3.95 -13.83 -14.82
N TYR A 800 -4.80 -14.88 -14.83
CA TYR A 800 -4.51 -16.14 -15.53
C TYR A 800 -4.22 -15.97 -17.03
N TRP A 801 -4.96 -15.08 -17.70
CA TRP A 801 -4.84 -14.87 -19.15
C TRP A 801 -3.61 -14.04 -19.53
N ARG A 802 -2.97 -13.37 -18.57
CA ARG A 802 -1.77 -12.57 -18.81
C ARG A 802 -0.59 -13.50 -19.10
N PRO A 803 0.23 -13.23 -20.13
CA PRO A 803 1.47 -13.96 -20.34
C PRO A 803 2.36 -13.87 -19.11
N TYR A 804 3.08 -14.95 -18.76
CA TYR A 804 3.95 -14.95 -17.57
C TYR A 804 5.03 -13.86 -17.64
N ALA A 805 5.59 -13.60 -18.84
CA ALA A 805 6.63 -12.61 -19.04
C ALA A 805 6.17 -11.16 -18.81
N ASP A 806 4.86 -10.89 -18.90
CA ASP A 806 4.27 -9.55 -18.82
C ASP A 806 3.70 -9.26 -17.41
N GLY A 807 4.02 -10.09 -16.41
CA GLY A 807 3.51 -9.99 -15.05
C GLY A 807 4.16 -10.98 -14.08
N HIS A 808 3.45 -11.37 -13.03
CA HIS A 808 3.82 -12.42 -12.07
C HIS A 808 5.14 -12.22 -11.30
N GLY A 809 5.79 -11.06 -11.38
CA GLY A 809 6.77 -10.62 -10.37
C GLY A 809 8.17 -11.22 -10.45
N THR A 810 8.59 -11.78 -11.60
CA THR A 810 9.98 -12.29 -11.74
C THR A 810 11.00 -11.18 -11.52
N CYS A 811 11.86 -11.32 -10.52
CA CYS A 811 12.88 -10.33 -10.15
C CYS A 811 12.33 -8.90 -9.97
N LYS A 812 11.05 -8.77 -9.66
CA LYS A 812 10.42 -7.48 -9.43
C LYS A 812 10.64 -7.08 -7.98
N SER A 813 11.26 -5.92 -7.74
CA SER A 813 11.46 -5.41 -6.38
C SER A 813 10.10 -5.05 -5.73
N PRO A 814 9.96 -5.26 -4.42
CA PRO A 814 8.75 -4.91 -3.71
C PRO A 814 8.64 -3.40 -3.48
N VAL A 815 7.40 -2.90 -3.44
CA VAL A 815 7.05 -1.53 -3.01
C VAL A 815 6.46 -1.54 -1.59
N ALA A 816 5.65 -2.55 -1.27
CA ALA A 816 4.87 -2.63 -0.03
C ALA A 816 5.34 -3.77 0.90
N TYR A 817 6.58 -4.22 0.76
CA TYR A 817 7.24 -5.14 1.69
C TYR A 817 8.46 -4.43 2.28
N GLY A 818 8.21 -3.67 3.33
CA GLY A 818 9.26 -3.11 4.17
C GLY A 818 9.53 -4.05 5.35
N GLY A 819 9.84 -5.32 5.09
CA GLY A 819 10.05 -6.40 6.08
C GLY A 819 11.24 -7.30 5.73
N GLY A 820 12.08 -7.76 6.67
CA GLY A 820 12.97 -8.93 6.49
C GLY A 820 14.11 -8.83 5.45
N GLU A 821 14.70 -9.98 5.06
CA GLU A 821 15.85 -10.07 4.12
C GLU A 821 15.45 -10.38 2.65
N LEU A 822 14.15 -10.45 2.33
CA LEU A 822 13.67 -10.89 1.02
C LEU A 822 13.61 -9.74 0.01
N GLY A 823 14.07 -10.02 -1.21
CA GLY A 823 14.41 -8.97 -2.17
C GLY A 823 13.46 -8.75 -3.34
N TYR A 824 12.73 -9.78 -3.74
CA TYR A 824 11.94 -9.78 -4.97
C TYR A 824 10.63 -10.55 -4.78
N ASP A 825 9.59 -10.13 -5.51
CA ASP A 825 8.29 -10.80 -5.53
C ASP A 825 8.46 -12.31 -5.84
N ILE A 826 9.22 -12.63 -6.89
CA ILE A 826 9.66 -14.00 -7.23
C ILE A 826 11.15 -14.03 -7.59
N VAL A 827 11.89 -14.96 -6.96
CA VAL A 827 13.26 -15.34 -7.32
C VAL A 827 13.26 -16.73 -7.97
N PRO A 828 13.39 -16.84 -9.29
CA PRO A 828 13.39 -18.13 -9.96
C PRO A 828 14.43 -19.08 -9.40
N THR A 829 14.07 -20.36 -9.26
CA THR A 829 14.85 -21.45 -8.63
C THR A 829 15.02 -21.37 -7.10
N ALA A 830 14.62 -20.27 -6.46
CA ALA A 830 14.80 -20.03 -5.02
C ALA A 830 13.49 -19.58 -4.34
N PRO A 831 12.54 -20.51 -4.10
CA PRO A 831 11.26 -20.19 -3.46
C PRO A 831 11.42 -19.55 -2.07
N GLU A 832 12.38 -20.03 -1.27
CA GLU A 832 12.70 -19.47 0.06
C GLU A 832 13.20 -18.02 0.03
N SER A 833 13.59 -17.52 -1.14
CA SER A 833 14.03 -16.14 -1.34
C SER A 833 12.95 -15.27 -2.01
N SER A 834 11.74 -15.81 -2.23
CA SER A 834 10.65 -15.16 -2.93
C SER A 834 9.58 -14.63 -1.98
N ILE A 835 9.26 -13.34 -2.06
CA ILE A 835 8.28 -12.68 -1.19
C ILE A 835 6.89 -13.31 -1.35
N LEU A 836 6.46 -13.64 -2.57
CA LEU A 836 5.15 -14.25 -2.80
C LEU A 836 4.98 -15.56 -2.01
N HIS A 837 6.00 -16.42 -2.01
CA HIS A 837 5.99 -17.69 -1.27
C HIS A 837 5.94 -17.44 0.25
N PHE A 838 6.83 -16.60 0.76
CA PHE A 838 6.88 -16.24 2.19
C PHE A 838 5.54 -15.67 2.69
N ARG A 839 4.95 -14.73 1.95
CA ARG A 839 3.68 -14.10 2.33
C ARG A 839 2.51 -15.08 2.28
N MET A 840 2.54 -16.06 1.37
CA MET A 840 1.56 -17.15 1.37
C MET A 840 1.71 -18.09 2.57
N GLU A 841 2.93 -18.29 3.07
CA GLU A 841 3.23 -19.18 4.18
C GLU A 841 2.93 -18.56 5.56
N THR A 842 3.31 -17.30 5.78
CA THR A 842 3.17 -16.62 7.07
C THR A 842 1.72 -16.29 7.44
N ASN A 843 1.44 -16.23 8.74
CA ASN A 843 0.16 -15.76 9.30
C ASN A 843 0.31 -14.43 10.07
N LEU A 844 1.51 -13.83 10.08
CA LEU A 844 1.73 -12.53 10.71
C LEU A 844 0.85 -11.47 10.01
N PRO A 845 0.00 -10.72 10.73
CA PRO A 845 -1.00 -9.84 10.12
C PRO A 845 -0.46 -8.80 9.12
N GLY A 846 0.76 -8.29 9.33
CA GLY A 846 1.41 -7.34 8.41
C GLY A 846 2.07 -7.97 7.18
N ASP A 847 2.38 -9.27 7.22
CA ASP A 847 3.10 -9.97 6.14
C ASP A 847 2.24 -10.95 5.35
N ARG A 848 1.14 -11.45 5.93
CA ARG A 848 0.37 -12.54 5.33
C ARG A 848 -0.34 -12.08 4.06
N MET A 849 -0.33 -12.93 3.04
CA MET A 849 -1.16 -12.80 1.83
C MET A 849 -1.99 -14.07 1.59
N PRO A 850 -3.28 -13.93 1.22
CA PRO A 850 -4.07 -12.70 1.28
C PRO A 850 -4.19 -12.14 2.71
N GLU A 851 -4.23 -10.81 2.84
CA GLU A 851 -4.29 -10.11 4.15
C GLU A 851 -5.60 -10.37 4.91
N ILE A 852 -6.67 -10.61 4.14
CA ILE A 852 -8.04 -10.85 4.62
C ILE A 852 -8.60 -12.16 4.05
N GLY A 853 -9.52 -12.79 4.78
CA GLY A 853 -10.20 -14.01 4.34
C GLY A 853 -9.44 -15.32 4.64
N ARG A 854 -8.35 -15.25 5.43
CA ARG A 854 -7.71 -16.43 6.05
C ARG A 854 -7.11 -16.10 7.42
N GLY A 855 -7.20 -17.05 8.34
CA GLY A 855 -6.41 -17.15 9.57
C GLY A 855 -5.34 -18.25 9.54
N LEU A 856 -5.44 -19.20 8.60
CA LEU A 856 -4.48 -20.29 8.37
C LEU A 856 -3.70 -20.11 7.06
N SER A 857 -2.55 -20.78 6.97
CA SER A 857 -1.80 -20.94 5.72
C SER A 857 -2.33 -22.15 4.95
N HIS A 858 -2.42 -22.03 3.62
CA HIS A 858 -2.82 -23.14 2.76
C HIS A 858 -1.60 -23.95 2.37
N GLY A 859 -1.31 -25.03 3.11
CA GLY A 859 -0.09 -25.82 2.92
C GLY A 859 0.09 -26.34 1.48
N GLU A 860 -1.00 -26.78 0.87
CA GLU A 860 -1.01 -27.29 -0.51
C GLU A 860 -0.76 -26.19 -1.53
N GLY A 861 -1.41 -25.02 -1.37
CA GLY A 861 -1.16 -23.85 -2.19
C GLY A 861 0.29 -23.35 -2.08
N VAL A 862 0.85 -23.33 -0.87
CA VAL A 862 2.25 -22.99 -0.62
C VAL A 862 3.18 -23.99 -1.33
N ALA A 863 2.91 -25.30 -1.23
CA ALA A 863 3.68 -26.33 -1.92
C ALA A 863 3.64 -26.21 -3.46
N LEU A 864 2.48 -25.88 -4.03
CA LEU A 864 2.33 -25.62 -5.47
C LEU A 864 3.22 -24.46 -5.92
N ILE A 865 3.14 -23.32 -5.23
CA ILE A 865 3.92 -22.13 -5.58
C ILE A 865 5.41 -22.35 -5.31
N HIS A 866 5.78 -23.05 -4.26
CA HIS A 866 7.16 -23.46 -3.99
C HIS A 866 7.74 -24.28 -5.17
N GLU A 867 7.07 -25.36 -5.58
CA GLU A 867 7.58 -26.22 -6.65
C GLU A 867 7.56 -25.52 -8.00
N TRP A 868 6.58 -24.65 -8.25
CA TRP A 868 6.55 -23.79 -9.43
C TRP A 868 7.77 -22.87 -9.49
N ILE A 869 8.03 -22.07 -8.44
CA ILE A 869 9.16 -21.13 -8.40
C ILE A 869 10.49 -21.85 -8.57
N LYS A 870 10.65 -22.99 -7.90
CA LYS A 870 11.85 -23.83 -7.98
C LYS A 870 12.17 -24.31 -9.39
N ARG A 871 11.17 -24.47 -10.25
CA ARG A 871 11.30 -24.94 -11.64
C ARG A 871 11.27 -23.83 -12.68
N LEU A 872 11.10 -22.58 -12.27
CA LEU A 872 11.18 -21.44 -13.18
C LEU A 872 12.57 -21.35 -13.83
N PRO A 873 12.66 -20.91 -15.09
CA PRO A 873 13.93 -20.62 -15.73
C PRO A 873 14.74 -19.59 -14.94
N VAL A 874 16.05 -19.76 -14.89
CA VAL A 874 16.99 -18.83 -14.24
C VAL A 874 16.79 -17.42 -14.79
N ALA A 875 16.76 -16.43 -13.89
CA ALA A 875 16.70 -15.01 -14.22
C ALA A 875 17.86 -14.26 -13.54
N THR A 876 17.91 -12.93 -13.71
CA THR A 876 19.00 -12.08 -13.21
C THR A 876 19.15 -12.11 -11.69
N CYS A 877 18.05 -12.24 -10.95
CA CYS A 877 18.04 -12.33 -9.49
C CYS A 877 18.26 -13.76 -8.95
N SER A 878 18.37 -14.77 -9.80
CA SER A 878 18.56 -16.17 -9.36
C SER A 878 19.96 -16.39 -8.75
N PRO A 879 20.11 -17.29 -7.75
CA PRO A 879 21.39 -17.62 -7.11
C PRO A 879 22.47 -18.27 -8.00
#